data_AF-T1D0C1-F1
#
_entry.id   AF-T1D0C1-F1
#
_cell.length_a   1.000
_cell.length_b   1.000
_cell.length_c   1.000
_cell.angle_alpha   90.00
_cell.angle_beta   90.00
_cell.angle_gamma   90.00
#
_symmetry.space_group_name_H-M   'P 1'
#
loop_
_entity.id
_entity.type
_entity.pdbx_description
1 polymer ?
#
loop_
_entity_poly.entity_id
_entity_poly.type
_entity_poly.pdbx_seq_one_letter_code
_entity_poly.pdbx_strand_id
1 'polypeptide(L)'
;MRITFGTKYNQMNYYQNALQSKLNDSNTKIASGLKIQYGYQDASAYNQNLKFENEINTLAQGIDVAKHAQTATLNTDKTLNDLSQTMVQFKTKLIQAANDIHSTASREAIANDLQSLKEHFISLANTSIGGNFLFGGSRVDKPPFDHSGNYYGNDEKLSVLLGSSNLVPYNITGQELFFGRDSDKQRMITTNVRMLNQSKLHPGIMDQANKSNLSEEVYIKSTDTLRDLIGDNDSNPANDLQEFFYIRGVRPNGSVFKTKFALDKGFENEATATRVQDLLDRIGKEFGNTAINKVVDITLNQWGQIEIKDLQPGRSGIDFHMISSDVDVDNIDELIKSGARITAYNQSPFLTESATSTITGVTDNYDFRYTHIPTAFITKDNKAAESNTKLEDIFPPNVSSLLIGGTRPNTSDGKVNEDSENPLGFLKFDIKNMQVSDLVRAIKEHFGGNIDVSFSKGRLSIIDNNVTNQSHDFKDPPFNGEHGFSISLTTLDHDGAQTNGIPTDYGMEYDRTFFENKGSKLISNVSQVLADGSGYASGDTKLSDVVGASIEGQSYVLKVNDINGMMVEARIVFDPKGAYLLLPSLENGEDYTIPLFNPLDDPPGITVTKPDDVTYRQIMDAMSIALNYSNQDDASYRSVQPPIGGVVQETKNAYLALLKGTQGMLDVNMSADGKIEIQDKIRSISRMKIMLYDSTTTDFSKNKIQRDTNSLRFNANDALTIDTPEISFFKEVDEIIDSVRRGIYRAGAKDTYGEDLRKKGIQNGIVAFDHLSDHIERIIALNGSHGKTFENSIHKTEILKTQIESLKGENIGTDIADTYNKFSNLTTNLSAVMNSTSRINQMSLVNYL
;
A
#
# COMPACT_ATOMS: atom_id res chain seq x y z
N MET A 1 13.70 -110.35 24.80
CA MET A 1 14.35 -109.04 25.02
C MET A 1 14.17 -108.63 26.47
N ARG A 2 15.23 -108.68 27.30
CA ARG A 2 15.17 -108.24 28.69
C ARG A 2 15.26 -106.71 28.71
N ILE A 3 14.12 -106.04 28.82
CA ILE A 3 14.08 -104.59 29.04
C ILE A 3 14.69 -104.36 30.43
N THR A 4 15.91 -103.82 30.47
CA THR A 4 16.65 -103.57 31.70
C THR A 4 15.97 -102.49 32.55
N PHE A 5 15.93 -102.70 33.87
CA PHE A 5 15.35 -101.78 34.86
C PHE A 5 15.95 -100.37 34.74
N GLY A 6 17.24 -100.26 34.40
CA GLY A 6 17.92 -98.98 34.13
C GLY A 6 17.33 -98.18 32.96
N THR A 7 16.82 -98.84 31.91
CA THR A 7 16.20 -98.15 30.76
C THR A 7 14.84 -97.56 31.15
N LYS A 8 14.03 -98.29 31.94
CA LYS A 8 12.75 -97.77 32.47
C LYS A 8 12.94 -96.64 33.48
N TYR A 9 13.94 -96.75 34.36
CA TYR A 9 14.27 -95.71 35.33
C TYR A 9 14.76 -94.42 34.65
N ASN A 10 15.67 -94.54 33.66
CA ASN A 10 16.11 -93.39 32.86
C ASN A 10 14.97 -92.76 32.06
N GLN A 11 14.06 -93.57 31.52
CA GLN A 11 12.86 -93.09 30.85
C GLN A 11 11.92 -92.34 31.82
N MET A 12 11.76 -92.83 33.05
CA MET A 12 10.95 -92.18 34.09
C MET A 12 11.58 -90.86 34.56
N ASN A 13 12.90 -90.82 34.77
CA ASN A 13 13.64 -89.60 35.08
C ASN A 13 13.58 -88.59 33.94
N TYR A 14 13.67 -89.05 32.69
CA TYR A 14 13.47 -88.21 31.52
C TYR A 14 12.05 -87.60 31.50
N TYR A 15 11.00 -88.40 31.77
CA TYR A 15 9.63 -87.90 31.90
C TYR A 15 9.45 -86.94 33.08
N GLN A 16 10.07 -87.22 34.23
CA GLN A 16 10.02 -86.36 35.42
C GLN A 16 10.69 -85.01 35.14
N ASN A 17 11.88 -85.00 34.55
CA ASN A 17 12.59 -83.78 34.15
C ASN A 17 11.82 -83.01 33.07
N ALA A 18 11.23 -83.70 32.09
CA ALA A 18 10.40 -83.07 31.07
C ALA A 18 9.11 -82.44 31.64
N LEU A 19 8.45 -83.10 32.61
CA LEU A 19 7.27 -82.57 33.29
C LEU A 19 7.65 -81.39 34.20
N GLN A 20 8.76 -81.47 34.94
CA GLN A 20 9.26 -80.38 35.76
C GLN A 20 9.59 -79.15 34.90
N SER A 21 10.23 -79.35 33.74
CA SER A 21 10.53 -78.27 32.80
C SER A 21 9.25 -77.61 32.25
N LYS A 22 8.23 -78.42 31.89
CA LYS A 22 6.93 -77.90 31.43
C LYS A 22 6.17 -77.17 32.54
N LEU A 23 6.26 -77.65 33.77
CA LEU A 23 5.62 -77.05 34.94
C LEU A 23 6.28 -75.70 35.29
N ASN A 24 7.62 -75.63 35.22
CA ASN A 24 8.37 -74.37 35.37
C ASN A 24 8.03 -73.37 34.26
N ASP A 25 7.89 -73.83 33.00
CA ASP A 25 7.46 -72.99 31.87
C ASP A 25 6.03 -72.46 32.07
N SER A 26 5.07 -73.31 32.45
CA SER A 26 3.71 -72.88 32.78
C SER A 26 3.67 -71.93 33.98
N ASN A 27 4.48 -72.15 35.03
CA ASN A 27 4.59 -71.23 36.15
C ASN A 27 5.12 -69.86 35.72
N THR A 28 6.12 -69.86 34.82
CA THR A 28 6.72 -68.64 34.27
C THR A 28 5.72 -67.87 33.42
N LYS A 29 4.89 -68.56 32.62
CA LYS A 29 3.79 -67.97 31.85
C LYS A 29 2.69 -67.39 32.75
N ILE A 30 2.34 -68.08 33.83
CA ILE A 30 1.38 -67.58 34.84
C ILE A 30 1.93 -66.33 35.54
N ALA A 31 3.21 -66.36 35.95
CA ALA A 31 3.84 -65.25 36.64
C ALA A 31 4.04 -64.01 35.76
N SER A 32 4.38 -64.20 34.48
CA SER A 32 4.60 -63.09 33.55
C SER A 32 3.35 -62.63 32.80
N GLY A 33 2.30 -63.45 32.75
CA GLY A 33 1.11 -63.19 31.93
C GLY A 33 1.34 -63.31 30.42
N LEU A 34 2.52 -63.78 29.98
CA LEU A 34 2.91 -63.86 28.58
C LEU A 34 3.10 -65.31 28.12
N LYS A 35 2.70 -65.60 26.88
CA LYS A 35 2.90 -66.88 26.18
C LYS A 35 4.38 -67.12 25.84
N ILE A 36 5.15 -66.05 25.62
CA ILE A 36 6.59 -66.07 25.33
C ILE A 36 7.30 -64.93 26.07
N GLN A 37 8.57 -65.15 26.40
CA GLN A 37 9.49 -64.18 27.01
C GLN A 37 10.73 -63.95 26.14
N TYR A 38 11.17 -64.96 25.39
CA TYR A 38 12.39 -64.93 24.59
C TYR A 38 12.11 -65.32 23.14
N GLY A 39 12.84 -64.73 22.20
CA GLY A 39 12.65 -64.98 20.76
C GLY A 39 12.90 -66.42 20.31
N TYR A 40 13.64 -67.22 21.08
CA TYR A 40 13.84 -68.65 20.78
C TYR A 40 12.60 -69.51 21.06
N GLN A 41 11.62 -69.01 21.82
CA GLN A 41 10.41 -69.77 22.18
C GLN A 41 9.37 -69.76 21.06
N ASP A 42 9.22 -68.63 20.37
CA ASP A 42 8.45 -68.48 19.12
C ASP A 42 8.96 -67.24 18.37
N ALA A 43 9.74 -67.47 17.30
CA ALA A 43 10.32 -66.39 16.52
C ALA A 43 9.27 -65.55 15.78
N SER A 44 8.13 -66.14 15.39
CA SER A 44 7.06 -65.44 14.67
C SER A 44 6.34 -64.47 15.60
N ALA A 45 5.86 -64.98 16.73
CA ALA A 45 5.17 -64.16 17.74
C ALA A 45 6.10 -63.08 18.31
N TYR A 46 7.39 -63.39 18.51
CA TYR A 46 8.38 -62.41 18.98
C TYR A 46 8.65 -61.30 17.95
N ASN A 47 8.88 -61.63 16.67
CA ASN A 47 9.07 -60.62 15.63
C ASN A 47 7.84 -59.73 15.45
N GLN A 48 6.64 -60.31 15.53
CA GLN A 48 5.40 -59.53 15.48
C GLN A 48 5.25 -58.61 16.71
N ASN A 49 5.65 -59.07 17.90
CA ASN A 49 5.68 -58.24 19.09
C ASN A 49 6.63 -57.04 18.95
N LEU A 50 7.84 -57.26 18.42
CA LEU A 50 8.79 -56.17 18.16
C LEU A 50 8.22 -55.13 17.18
N LYS A 51 7.50 -55.58 16.14
CA LYS A 51 6.81 -54.66 15.23
C LYS A 51 5.75 -53.83 15.96
N PHE A 52 4.88 -54.47 16.75
CA PHE A 52 3.87 -53.76 17.53
C PHE A 52 4.49 -52.79 18.56
N GLU A 53 5.59 -53.16 19.21
CA GLU A 53 6.31 -52.25 20.12
C GLU A 53 6.87 -51.03 19.41
N ASN A 54 7.50 -51.23 18.25
CA ASN A 54 7.98 -50.13 17.42
C ASN A 54 6.83 -49.24 16.93
N GLU A 55 5.71 -49.82 16.51
CA GLU A 55 4.51 -49.08 16.12
C GLU A 55 3.93 -48.28 17.29
N ILE A 56 3.75 -48.89 18.47
CA ILE A 56 3.25 -48.21 19.68
C ILE A 56 4.16 -47.03 20.07
N ASN A 57 5.49 -47.23 20.05
CA ASN A 57 6.45 -46.17 20.36
C ASN A 57 6.38 -45.02 19.35
N THR A 58 6.27 -45.35 18.06
CA THR A 58 6.13 -44.35 16.99
C THR A 58 4.81 -43.57 17.13
N LEU A 59 3.70 -44.26 17.41
CA LEU A 59 2.40 -43.64 17.66
C LEU A 59 2.43 -42.74 18.91
N ALA A 60 3.10 -43.16 19.99
CA ALA A 60 3.26 -42.37 21.20
C ALA A 60 4.05 -41.08 20.92
N GLN A 61 5.18 -41.16 20.21
CA GLN A 61 5.95 -39.97 19.79
C GLN A 61 5.09 -39.04 18.92
N GLY A 62 4.31 -39.59 17.98
CA GLY A 62 3.39 -38.80 17.15
C GLY A 62 2.32 -38.07 17.96
N ILE A 63 1.76 -38.73 18.98
CA ILE A 63 0.79 -38.11 19.92
C ILE A 63 1.45 -36.96 20.68
N ASP A 64 2.67 -37.14 21.20
CA ASP A 64 3.36 -36.11 21.98
C ASP A 64 3.69 -34.87 21.14
N VAL A 65 4.23 -35.07 19.92
CA VAL A 65 4.50 -33.96 19.00
C VAL A 65 3.20 -33.24 18.60
N ALA A 66 2.12 -33.98 18.34
CA ALA A 66 0.82 -33.38 18.03
C ALA A 66 0.23 -32.63 19.23
N LYS A 67 0.40 -33.10 20.47
CA LYS A 67 -0.01 -32.39 21.70
C LYS A 67 0.78 -31.11 21.91
N HIS A 68 2.07 -31.11 21.62
CA HIS A 68 2.88 -29.90 21.64
C HIS A 68 2.40 -28.87 20.61
N ALA A 69 2.16 -29.30 19.37
CA ALA A 69 1.59 -28.45 18.34
C ALA A 69 0.21 -27.91 18.72
N GLN A 70 -0.69 -28.76 19.24
CA GLN A 70 -1.99 -28.35 19.73
C GLN A 70 -1.87 -27.29 20.84
N THR A 71 -0.95 -27.49 21.79
CA THR A 71 -0.71 -26.52 22.87
C THR A 71 -0.23 -25.17 22.32
N ALA A 72 0.66 -25.19 21.32
CA ALA A 72 1.10 -23.97 20.65
C ALA A 72 -0.06 -23.25 19.93
N THR A 73 -0.94 -23.98 19.23
CA THR A 73 -2.13 -23.40 18.59
C THR A 73 -3.11 -22.81 19.63
N LEU A 74 -3.29 -23.44 20.79
CA LEU A 74 -4.16 -22.93 21.86
C LEU A 74 -3.60 -21.65 22.51
N ASN A 75 -2.29 -21.57 22.70
CA ASN A 75 -1.63 -20.34 23.19
C ASN A 75 -1.76 -19.20 22.17
N THR A 76 -1.61 -19.52 20.89
CA THR A 76 -1.83 -18.57 19.78
C THR A 76 -3.28 -18.11 19.78
N ASP A 77 -4.24 -19.03 19.89
CA ASP A 77 -5.68 -18.74 19.90
C ASP A 77 -6.07 -17.80 21.05
N LYS A 78 -5.55 -18.04 22.25
CA LYS A 78 -5.76 -17.14 23.39
C LYS A 78 -5.26 -15.72 23.09
N THR A 79 -4.06 -15.60 22.53
CA THR A 79 -3.46 -14.30 22.20
C THR A 79 -4.23 -13.57 21.11
N LEU A 80 -4.70 -14.29 20.09
CA LEU A 80 -5.54 -13.73 19.02
C LEU A 80 -6.91 -13.27 19.54
N ASN A 81 -7.52 -14.01 20.47
CA ASN A 81 -8.76 -13.59 21.13
C ASN A 81 -8.58 -12.30 21.94
N ASP A 82 -7.47 -12.17 22.69
CA ASP A 82 -7.14 -10.93 23.41
C ASP A 82 -6.92 -9.76 22.43
N LEU A 83 -6.33 -10.04 21.25
CA LEU A 83 -6.16 -9.06 20.19
C LEU A 83 -7.50 -8.63 19.60
N SER A 84 -8.40 -9.55 19.25
CA SER A 84 -9.77 -9.26 18.78
C SER A 84 -10.54 -8.40 19.78
N GLN A 85 -10.51 -8.73 21.08
CA GLN A 85 -11.15 -7.91 22.12
C GLN A 85 -10.57 -6.49 22.19
N THR A 86 -9.24 -6.36 22.07
CA THR A 86 -8.58 -5.06 22.03
C THR A 86 -8.99 -4.27 20.78
N MET A 87 -9.20 -4.93 19.64
CA MET A 87 -9.71 -4.29 18.42
C MET A 87 -11.14 -3.78 18.59
N VAL A 88 -12.02 -4.53 19.27
CA VAL A 88 -13.37 -4.05 19.61
C VAL A 88 -13.31 -2.80 20.48
N GLN A 89 -12.40 -2.73 21.45
CA GLN A 89 -12.19 -1.53 22.27
C GLN A 89 -11.68 -0.35 21.44
N PHE A 90 -10.70 -0.59 20.55
CA PHE A 90 -10.15 0.42 19.65
C PHE A 90 -11.25 0.97 18.73
N LYS A 91 -12.04 0.10 18.09
CA LYS A 91 -13.17 0.49 17.24
C LYS A 91 -14.21 1.30 18.02
N THR A 92 -14.53 0.90 19.25
CA THR A 92 -15.48 1.64 20.10
C THR A 92 -14.99 3.06 20.38
N LYS A 93 -13.70 3.23 20.72
CA LYS A 93 -13.07 4.54 20.92
C LYS A 93 -12.97 5.35 19.64
N LEU A 94 -12.74 4.70 18.50
CA LEU A 94 -12.70 5.34 17.20
C LEU A 94 -14.08 5.85 16.77
N ILE A 95 -15.13 5.05 16.95
CA ILE A 95 -16.52 5.47 16.73
C ILE A 95 -16.90 6.61 17.68
N GLN A 96 -16.44 6.57 18.93
CA GLN A 96 -16.59 7.69 19.87
C GLN A 96 -15.97 8.96 19.28
N ALA A 97 -14.71 8.91 18.83
CA ALA A 97 -14.03 10.05 18.19
C ALA A 97 -14.75 10.58 16.93
N ALA A 98 -15.56 9.75 16.30
CA ALA A 98 -16.31 10.07 15.09
C ALA A 98 -17.67 10.74 15.35
N ASN A 99 -18.31 10.49 16.49
CA ASN A 99 -19.73 10.84 16.68
C ASN A 99 -19.95 12.20 17.36
N ASP A 100 -18.97 12.78 18.05
CA ASP A 100 -19.14 14.01 18.84
C ASP A 100 -18.28 15.19 18.35
N ILE A 101 -18.79 16.41 18.55
CA ILE A 101 -17.99 17.64 18.49
C ILE A 101 -17.03 17.64 19.69
N HIS A 102 -15.89 16.97 19.52
CA HIS A 102 -14.84 16.94 20.54
C HIS A 102 -14.03 18.23 20.54
N SER A 103 -13.71 18.74 21.73
CA SER A 103 -12.66 19.76 21.89
C SER A 103 -11.28 19.17 21.52
N THR A 104 -10.30 20.01 21.23
CA THR A 104 -8.92 19.55 20.97
C THR A 104 -8.36 18.70 22.11
N ALA A 105 -8.61 19.10 23.37
CA ALA A 105 -8.19 18.32 24.54
C ALA A 105 -8.90 16.95 24.63
N SER A 106 -10.19 16.89 24.30
CA SER A 106 -10.93 15.63 24.26
C SER A 106 -10.41 14.69 23.17
N ARG A 107 -10.08 15.23 21.98
CA ARG A 107 -9.49 14.42 20.91
C ARG A 107 -8.10 13.92 21.26
N GLU A 108 -7.27 14.75 21.88
CA GLU A 108 -5.95 14.35 22.36
C GLU A 108 -6.05 13.20 23.38
N ALA A 109 -7.00 13.28 24.32
CA ALA A 109 -7.24 12.22 25.29
C ALA A 109 -7.65 10.90 24.60
N ILE A 110 -8.58 10.95 23.64
CA ILE A 110 -8.98 9.75 22.88
C ILE A 110 -7.82 9.22 22.04
N ALA A 111 -7.03 10.08 21.40
CA ALA A 111 -5.85 9.66 20.65
C ALA A 111 -4.81 8.97 21.56
N ASN A 112 -4.64 9.42 22.79
CA ASN A 112 -3.76 8.77 23.77
C ASN A 112 -4.31 7.43 24.26
N ASP A 113 -5.62 7.29 24.42
CA ASP A 113 -6.27 6.00 24.69
C ASP A 113 -6.02 5.02 23.52
N LEU A 114 -6.23 5.47 22.28
CA LEU A 114 -5.99 4.66 21.07
C LEU A 114 -4.51 4.29 20.91
N GLN A 115 -3.59 5.21 21.24
CA GLN A 115 -2.16 4.94 21.28
C GLN A 115 -1.81 3.84 22.30
N SER A 116 -2.43 3.88 23.48
CA SER A 116 -2.24 2.85 24.51
C SER A 116 -2.75 1.48 24.04
N LEU A 117 -3.85 1.45 23.30
CA LEU A 117 -4.36 0.21 22.67
C LEU A 117 -3.44 -0.29 21.56
N LYS A 118 -2.82 0.60 20.77
CA LYS A 118 -1.78 0.24 19.80
C LYS A 118 -0.58 -0.41 20.50
N GLU A 119 -0.10 0.19 21.58
CA GLU A 119 0.98 -0.37 22.38
C GLU A 119 0.61 -1.76 22.93
N HIS A 120 -0.65 -1.96 23.29
CA HIS A 120 -1.15 -3.27 23.68
C HIS A 120 -1.15 -4.27 22.51
N PHE A 121 -1.54 -3.88 21.29
CA PHE A 121 -1.40 -4.73 20.10
C PHE A 121 0.04 -5.18 19.88
N ILE A 122 1.03 -4.28 20.00
CA ILE A 122 2.46 -4.60 19.89
C ILE A 122 2.89 -5.57 21.00
N SER A 123 2.41 -5.36 22.22
CA SER A 123 2.68 -6.28 23.34
C SER A 123 2.13 -7.69 23.07
N LEU A 124 0.93 -7.81 22.51
CA LEU A 124 0.32 -9.08 22.13
C LEU A 124 1.11 -9.73 20.97
N ALA A 125 1.52 -8.95 19.97
CA ALA A 125 2.36 -9.38 18.86
C ALA A 125 3.75 -9.89 19.31
N ASN A 126 4.22 -9.45 20.47
CA ASN A 126 5.46 -9.90 21.11
C ASN A 126 5.23 -10.92 22.25
N THR A 127 4.08 -11.61 22.28
CA THR A 127 3.82 -12.65 23.30
C THR A 127 4.81 -13.80 23.17
N SER A 128 5.37 -14.23 24.31
CA SER A 128 6.31 -15.36 24.39
C SER A 128 5.81 -16.43 25.36
N ILE A 129 6.05 -17.69 25.01
CA ILE A 129 5.74 -18.86 25.84
C ILE A 129 7.03 -19.68 25.98
N GLY A 130 7.50 -19.83 27.23
CA GLY A 130 8.74 -20.57 27.51
C GLY A 130 10.00 -19.96 26.86
N GLY A 131 10.00 -18.65 26.59
CA GLY A 131 11.09 -17.94 25.92
C GLY A 131 11.00 -17.91 24.39
N ASN A 132 10.02 -18.60 23.80
CA ASN A 132 9.79 -18.60 22.35
C ASN A 132 8.65 -17.64 21.98
N PHE A 133 8.89 -16.73 21.05
CA PHE A 133 7.87 -15.80 20.56
C PHE A 133 6.89 -16.47 19.59
N LEU A 134 5.58 -16.24 19.79
CA LEU A 134 4.53 -16.94 19.04
C LEU A 134 4.49 -16.56 17.55
N PHE A 135 4.68 -15.28 17.23
CA PHE A 135 4.52 -14.72 15.88
C PHE A 135 5.87 -14.50 15.15
N GLY A 136 6.96 -15.07 15.65
CA GLY A 136 8.32 -14.92 15.08
C GLY A 136 8.61 -15.75 13.84
N GLY A 137 7.68 -16.63 13.42
CA GLY A 137 7.97 -17.66 12.41
C GLY A 137 8.91 -18.71 12.98
N SER A 138 10.02 -19.00 12.29
CA SER A 138 11.10 -19.84 12.84
C SER A 138 12.12 -19.07 13.69
N ARG A 139 12.08 -17.73 13.67
CA ARG A 139 12.92 -16.84 14.50
C ARG A 139 12.25 -16.57 15.85
N VAL A 140 12.19 -17.60 16.69
CA VAL A 140 11.47 -17.55 17.97
C VAL A 140 12.28 -16.99 19.14
N ASP A 141 13.56 -16.71 18.96
CA ASP A 141 14.52 -16.34 20.03
C ASP A 141 14.55 -14.84 20.36
N LYS A 142 13.93 -14.00 19.53
CA LYS A 142 13.92 -12.54 19.66
C LYS A 142 12.52 -11.96 19.47
N PRO A 143 12.21 -10.81 20.09
CA PRO A 143 10.94 -10.13 19.87
C PRO A 143 10.72 -9.86 18.37
N PRO A 144 9.60 -10.31 17.79
CA PRO A 144 9.34 -10.13 16.36
C PRO A 144 9.02 -8.68 15.96
N PHE A 145 8.53 -7.85 16.88
CA PHE A 145 8.12 -6.47 16.58
C PHE A 145 8.86 -5.44 17.43
N ASP A 146 9.25 -4.32 16.82
CA ASP A 146 9.68 -3.12 17.56
C ASP A 146 8.48 -2.25 17.97
N HIS A 147 8.76 -1.14 18.67
CA HIS A 147 7.74 -0.18 19.12
C HIS A 147 7.05 0.58 17.97
N SER A 148 7.67 0.60 16.78
CA SER A 148 7.08 1.19 15.57
C SER A 148 6.20 0.19 14.81
N GLY A 149 6.21 -1.08 15.19
CA GLY A 149 5.48 -2.14 14.50
C GLY A 149 6.24 -2.74 13.31
N ASN A 150 7.54 -2.49 13.17
CA ASN A 150 8.35 -3.16 12.15
C ASN A 150 8.59 -4.62 12.53
N TYR A 151 8.53 -5.51 11.55
CA TYR A 151 8.68 -6.95 11.74
C TYR A 151 10.11 -7.43 11.48
N TYR A 152 10.66 -8.20 12.41
CA TYR A 152 12.02 -8.78 12.36
C TYR A 152 12.02 -10.32 12.36
N GLY A 153 10.85 -10.95 12.34
CA GLY A 153 10.69 -12.40 12.19
C GLY A 153 10.89 -12.87 10.75
N ASN A 154 10.32 -14.02 10.42
CA ASN A 154 10.22 -14.53 9.04
C ASN A 154 8.87 -15.21 8.79
N ASP A 155 8.55 -15.44 7.52
CA ASP A 155 7.29 -16.07 7.12
C ASP A 155 7.36 -17.62 7.08
N GLU A 156 8.21 -18.22 7.91
CA GLU A 156 8.38 -19.68 7.92
C GLU A 156 7.31 -20.37 8.79
N LYS A 157 6.52 -21.24 8.15
CA LYS A 157 5.50 -22.06 8.82
C LYS A 157 6.14 -23.29 9.47
N LEU A 158 6.01 -23.39 10.78
CA LEU A 158 6.39 -24.55 11.57
C LEU A 158 5.28 -25.59 11.53
N SER A 159 5.60 -26.78 11.01
CA SER A 159 4.62 -27.84 10.76
C SER A 159 4.99 -29.14 11.46
N VAL A 160 3.96 -29.90 11.82
CA VAL A 160 4.09 -31.28 12.32
C VAL A 160 3.51 -32.24 11.31
N LEU A 161 4.22 -33.34 11.06
CA LEU A 161 3.73 -34.43 10.22
C LEU A 161 2.73 -35.28 11.00
N LEU A 162 1.48 -35.28 10.54
CA LEU A 162 0.41 -36.12 11.07
C LEU A 162 0.20 -37.32 10.13
N GLY A 163 0.57 -38.52 10.59
CA GLY A 163 0.45 -39.75 9.80
C GLY A 163 1.37 -39.80 8.57
N SER A 164 0.97 -40.50 7.51
CA SER A 164 1.85 -40.85 6.39
C SER A 164 2.02 -39.79 5.29
N SER A 165 1.38 -38.62 5.33
CA SER A 165 1.56 -37.56 4.30
C SER A 165 1.06 -36.14 4.62
N ASN A 166 0.45 -35.85 5.78
CA ASN A 166 -0.16 -34.53 6.01
C ASN A 166 0.68 -33.68 6.98
N LEU A 167 1.34 -32.64 6.46
CA LEU A 167 1.96 -31.59 7.27
C LEU A 167 0.91 -30.58 7.67
N VAL A 168 0.78 -30.32 8.97
CA VAL A 168 -0.15 -29.30 9.50
C VAL A 168 0.68 -28.24 10.22
N PRO A 169 0.54 -26.95 9.85
CA PRO A 169 1.20 -25.86 10.55
C PRO A 169 0.59 -25.66 11.93
N TYR A 170 1.41 -25.28 12.90
CA TYR A 170 0.98 -25.01 14.28
C TYR A 170 1.30 -23.60 14.78
N ASN A 171 1.95 -22.77 13.94
CA ASN A 171 2.19 -21.36 14.19
C ASN A 171 1.44 -20.50 13.17
N ILE A 172 1.19 -19.26 13.56
CA ILE A 172 0.82 -18.14 12.69
C ILE A 172 1.99 -17.16 12.71
N THR A 173 2.47 -16.72 11.55
CA THR A 173 3.60 -15.79 11.47
C THR A 173 3.11 -14.35 11.67
N GLY A 174 3.97 -13.46 12.17
CA GLY A 174 3.67 -12.03 12.26
C GLY A 174 3.50 -11.39 10.88
N GLN A 175 4.16 -11.95 9.86
CA GLN A 175 3.97 -11.56 8.46
C GLN A 175 2.54 -11.86 8.00
N GLU A 176 2.05 -13.09 8.21
CA GLU A 176 0.69 -13.51 7.85
C GLU A 176 -0.36 -12.71 8.63
N LEU A 177 -0.11 -12.42 9.92
CA LEU A 177 -1.06 -11.76 10.82
C LEU A 177 -1.19 -10.23 10.62
N PHE A 178 -0.09 -9.53 10.34
CA PHE A 178 -0.07 -8.05 10.32
C PHE A 178 0.31 -7.43 8.97
N PHE A 179 0.79 -8.25 8.03
CA PHE A 179 1.22 -7.84 6.68
C PHE A 179 0.74 -8.82 5.60
N GLY A 180 -0.29 -9.62 5.91
CA GLY A 180 -0.89 -10.59 5.02
C GLY A 180 -1.66 -9.94 3.86
N ARG A 181 -2.34 -10.79 3.09
CA ARG A 181 -3.20 -10.37 1.98
C ARG A 181 -4.55 -11.06 2.04
N ASP A 182 -5.59 -10.29 1.80
CA ASP A 182 -6.97 -10.74 1.81
C ASP A 182 -7.58 -10.70 0.42
N SER A 183 -7.53 -11.86 -0.26
CA SER A 183 -7.97 -11.99 -1.64
C SER A 183 -9.47 -11.80 -1.87
N ASP A 184 -10.28 -11.78 -0.82
CA ASP A 184 -11.73 -11.55 -0.83
C ASP A 184 -12.10 -10.06 -0.64
N LYS A 185 -11.13 -9.22 -0.29
CA LYS A 185 -11.32 -7.79 -0.04
C LYS A 185 -11.02 -6.97 -1.28
N GLN A 186 -11.58 -5.78 -1.35
CA GLN A 186 -11.58 -4.95 -2.56
C GLN A 186 -10.84 -3.64 -2.30
N ARG A 187 -10.17 -3.10 -3.32
CA ARG A 187 -9.62 -1.75 -3.23
C ARG A 187 -10.74 -0.71 -3.33
N MET A 188 -10.67 0.30 -2.47
CA MET A 188 -11.59 1.44 -2.46
C MET A 188 -10.79 2.74 -2.37
N ILE A 189 -11.12 3.71 -3.20
CA ILE A 189 -10.46 5.02 -3.26
C ILE A 189 -11.49 6.15 -3.19
N THR A 190 -11.06 7.33 -2.74
CA THR A 190 -11.93 8.52 -2.64
C THR A 190 -11.20 9.79 -3.03
N THR A 191 -11.92 10.67 -3.73
CA THR A 191 -11.51 12.07 -3.89
C THR A 191 -11.49 12.79 -2.53
N ASN A 192 -10.66 13.81 -2.40
CA ASN A 192 -10.44 14.49 -1.11
C ASN A 192 -10.77 15.98 -1.14
N VAL A 193 -11.48 16.45 -2.17
CA VAL A 193 -12.07 17.79 -2.20
C VAL A 193 -13.56 17.69 -1.92
N ARG A 194 -14.05 18.40 -0.90
CA ARG A 194 -15.47 18.48 -0.56
C ARG A 194 -16.24 19.19 -1.69
N MET A 195 -17.38 18.63 -2.09
CA MET A 195 -18.18 19.17 -3.18
C MET A 195 -19.52 19.67 -2.65
N LEU A 196 -19.74 20.97 -2.77
CA LEU A 196 -20.96 21.64 -2.34
C LEU A 196 -21.85 21.93 -3.54
N ASN A 197 -23.15 21.96 -3.30
CA ASN A 197 -24.15 22.41 -4.26
C ASN A 197 -24.01 23.94 -4.43
N GLN A 198 -23.46 24.35 -5.57
CA GLN A 198 -23.13 25.74 -5.87
C GLN A 198 -24.37 26.63 -5.91
N SER A 199 -25.51 26.12 -6.38
CA SER A 199 -26.79 26.84 -6.41
C SER A 199 -27.32 27.17 -5.00
N LYS A 200 -27.11 26.27 -4.02
CA LYS A 200 -27.48 26.49 -2.62
C LYS A 200 -26.46 27.34 -1.86
N LEU A 201 -25.20 27.26 -2.25
CA LEU A 201 -24.13 28.08 -1.69
C LEU A 201 -24.22 29.53 -2.15
N HIS A 202 -24.64 29.76 -3.40
CA HIS A 202 -24.70 31.07 -4.05
C HIS A 202 -26.09 31.40 -4.65
N PRO A 203 -27.17 31.40 -3.85
CA PRO A 203 -28.54 31.57 -4.35
C PRO A 203 -28.76 32.92 -5.04
N GLY A 204 -28.09 33.99 -4.59
CA GLY A 204 -28.19 35.33 -5.21
C GLY A 204 -27.72 35.40 -6.66
N ILE A 205 -26.79 34.52 -7.06
CA ILE A 205 -26.25 34.44 -8.41
C ILE A 205 -26.95 33.34 -9.20
N MET A 206 -27.04 32.13 -8.64
CA MET A 206 -27.38 30.92 -9.40
C MET A 206 -28.86 30.51 -9.33
N ASP A 207 -29.61 30.92 -8.29
CA ASP A 207 -31.01 30.51 -8.09
C ASP A 207 -31.95 31.66 -8.45
N GLN A 208 -32.56 31.59 -9.64
CA GLN A 208 -33.47 32.64 -10.12
C GLN A 208 -34.69 32.84 -9.21
N ALA A 209 -35.22 31.76 -8.63
CA ALA A 209 -36.47 31.80 -7.87
C ALA A 209 -36.25 32.27 -6.43
N ASN A 210 -35.08 32.00 -5.86
CA ASN A 210 -34.79 32.23 -4.45
C ASN A 210 -33.54 33.10 -4.20
N LYS A 211 -33.31 34.12 -5.02
CA LYS A 211 -32.15 35.03 -4.90
C LYS A 211 -31.95 35.66 -3.51
N SER A 212 -33.02 35.81 -2.74
CA SER A 212 -32.98 36.38 -1.39
C SER A 212 -32.69 35.37 -0.27
N ASN A 213 -32.55 34.08 -0.58
CA ASN A 213 -32.23 33.07 0.42
C ASN A 213 -30.80 33.27 0.94
N LEU A 214 -30.58 32.85 2.18
CA LEU A 214 -29.24 32.80 2.75
C LEU A 214 -28.45 31.66 2.10
N SER A 215 -27.14 31.86 1.95
CA SER A 215 -26.21 30.81 1.52
C SER A 215 -26.23 29.63 2.49
N GLU A 216 -26.35 28.41 1.95
CA GLU A 216 -26.38 27.18 2.72
C GLU A 216 -25.29 26.21 2.22
N GLU A 217 -24.47 25.70 3.15
CA GLU A 217 -23.50 24.64 2.85
C GLU A 217 -24.23 23.29 2.74
N VAL A 218 -24.63 22.93 1.53
CA VAL A 218 -25.25 21.64 1.22
C VAL A 218 -24.29 20.83 0.35
N TYR A 219 -23.97 19.61 0.77
CA TYR A 219 -23.14 18.70 -0.04
C TYR A 219 -23.91 18.18 -1.26
N ILE A 220 -23.19 18.07 -2.38
CA ILE A 220 -23.76 17.61 -3.66
C ILE A 220 -24.19 16.14 -3.59
N LYS A 221 -25.29 15.82 -4.26
CA LYS A 221 -25.85 14.46 -4.39
C LYS A 221 -25.82 14.01 -5.84
N SER A 222 -25.88 12.69 -6.07
CA SER A 222 -25.90 12.14 -7.44
C SER A 222 -27.14 12.56 -8.24
N THR A 223 -28.24 12.89 -7.54
CA THR A 223 -29.47 13.41 -8.13
C THR A 223 -29.40 14.87 -8.53
N ASP A 224 -28.43 15.64 -8.05
CA ASP A 224 -28.33 17.06 -8.36
C ASP A 224 -27.87 17.28 -9.81
N THR A 225 -28.09 18.47 -10.36
CA THR A 225 -27.67 18.77 -11.73
C THR A 225 -26.16 18.94 -11.83
N LEU A 226 -25.59 18.75 -13.01
CA LEU A 226 -24.17 19.03 -13.24
C LEU A 226 -23.84 20.51 -12.98
N ARG A 227 -24.78 21.41 -13.30
CA ARG A 227 -24.70 22.84 -12.98
C ARG A 227 -24.56 23.09 -11.49
N ASP A 228 -25.27 22.32 -10.65
CA ASP A 228 -25.15 22.43 -9.18
C ASP A 228 -23.78 21.98 -8.66
N LEU A 229 -23.09 21.06 -9.35
CA LEU A 229 -21.74 20.60 -8.97
C LEU A 229 -20.67 21.62 -9.39
N ILE A 230 -20.73 22.08 -10.63
CA ILE A 230 -19.67 22.87 -11.27
C ILE A 230 -19.82 24.36 -11.00
N GLY A 231 -21.06 24.85 -11.02
CA GLY A 231 -21.36 26.27 -10.91
C GLY A 231 -21.50 26.99 -12.24
N ASP A 232 -21.96 28.23 -12.13
CA ASP A 232 -21.98 29.20 -13.22
C ASP A 232 -22.03 30.64 -12.69
N ASN A 233 -21.84 31.62 -13.58
CA ASN A 233 -21.76 33.03 -13.22
C ASN A 233 -23.11 33.77 -13.22
N ASP A 234 -24.21 33.10 -13.54
CA ASP A 234 -25.55 33.70 -13.51
C ASP A 234 -26.65 32.70 -13.09
N SER A 235 -27.91 33.13 -13.16
CA SER A 235 -29.08 32.32 -12.80
C SER A 235 -29.78 31.65 -13.98
N ASN A 236 -29.29 31.83 -15.21
CA ASN A 236 -29.90 31.31 -16.42
C ASN A 236 -29.23 29.98 -16.78
N PRO A 237 -29.92 28.83 -16.68
CA PRO A 237 -29.30 27.56 -17.03
C PRO A 237 -29.15 27.33 -18.54
N ALA A 238 -29.74 28.18 -19.41
CA ALA A 238 -29.81 27.91 -20.85
C ALA A 238 -28.63 28.46 -21.66
N ASN A 239 -27.78 29.32 -21.08
CA ASN A 239 -26.59 29.92 -21.73
C ASN A 239 -25.26 29.33 -21.24
N ASP A 240 -25.29 28.42 -20.28
CA ASP A 240 -24.10 27.72 -19.79
C ASP A 240 -23.37 26.97 -20.93
N LEU A 241 -22.05 27.16 -21.00
CA LEU A 241 -21.18 26.40 -21.90
C LEU A 241 -20.95 24.98 -21.40
N GLN A 242 -20.46 24.11 -22.28
CA GLN A 242 -20.06 22.75 -21.92
C GLN A 242 -18.91 22.74 -20.91
N GLU A 243 -18.92 21.77 -19.99
CA GLU A 243 -17.81 21.51 -19.08
C GLU A 243 -16.94 20.38 -19.63
N PHE A 244 -15.63 20.60 -19.69
CA PHE A 244 -14.63 19.63 -20.15
C PHE A 244 -13.96 18.95 -18.95
N PHE A 245 -13.99 17.62 -18.94
CA PHE A 245 -13.39 16.79 -17.90
C PHE A 245 -12.12 16.12 -18.41
N TYR A 246 -11.05 16.22 -17.64
CA TYR A 246 -9.75 15.60 -17.91
C TYR A 246 -9.49 14.57 -16.82
N ILE A 247 -9.48 13.30 -17.19
CA ILE A 247 -9.38 12.18 -16.25
C ILE A 247 -8.14 11.35 -16.55
N ARG A 248 -7.43 10.99 -15.48
CA ARG A 248 -6.35 10.02 -15.49
C ARG A 248 -6.56 9.01 -14.37
N GLY A 249 -6.13 7.78 -14.59
CA GLY A 249 -6.30 6.74 -13.58
C GLY A 249 -5.81 5.38 -14.03
N VAL A 250 -6.11 4.37 -13.21
CA VAL A 250 -5.80 2.98 -13.51
C VAL A 250 -7.05 2.13 -13.34
N ARG A 251 -7.30 1.28 -14.32
CA ARG A 251 -8.43 0.36 -14.36
C ARG A 251 -8.19 -0.84 -13.44
N PRO A 252 -9.24 -1.59 -13.06
CA PRO A 252 -9.09 -2.82 -12.28
C PRO A 252 -8.17 -3.88 -12.89
N ASN A 253 -7.88 -3.82 -14.18
CA ASN A 253 -6.96 -4.75 -14.86
C ASN A 253 -5.49 -4.25 -14.87
N GLY A 254 -5.17 -3.17 -14.16
CA GLY A 254 -3.84 -2.58 -14.11
C GLY A 254 -3.48 -1.65 -15.28
N SER A 255 -4.29 -1.57 -16.33
CA SER A 255 -4.04 -0.66 -17.44
C SER A 255 -4.31 0.80 -17.04
N VAL A 256 -3.41 1.69 -17.44
CA VAL A 256 -3.54 3.13 -17.23
C VAL A 256 -4.47 3.69 -18.31
N PHE A 257 -5.28 4.67 -17.97
CA PHE A 257 -6.10 5.39 -18.94
C PHE A 257 -5.99 6.90 -18.76
N LYS A 258 -6.13 7.62 -19.87
CA LYS A 258 -6.16 9.08 -19.95
C LYS A 258 -7.28 9.47 -20.91
N THR A 259 -8.24 10.29 -20.48
CA THR A 259 -9.42 10.62 -21.28
C THR A 259 -9.86 12.06 -21.09
N LYS A 260 -10.44 12.62 -22.15
CA LYS A 260 -11.06 13.95 -22.20
C LYS A 260 -12.46 13.81 -22.77
N PHE A 261 -13.47 14.33 -22.08
CA PHE A 261 -14.84 14.40 -22.59
C PHE A 261 -15.56 15.65 -22.08
N ALA A 262 -16.61 16.04 -22.79
CA ALA A 262 -17.46 17.17 -22.43
C ALA A 262 -18.82 16.69 -21.94
N LEU A 263 -19.43 17.44 -21.03
CA LEU A 263 -20.83 17.29 -20.63
C LEU A 263 -21.53 18.65 -20.70
N ASP A 264 -22.78 18.64 -21.17
CA ASP A 264 -23.63 19.83 -21.18
C ASP A 264 -24.06 20.14 -19.74
N LYS A 265 -23.60 21.26 -19.18
CA LYS A 265 -24.08 21.73 -17.87
C LYS A 265 -25.36 22.57 -18.00
N GLY A 266 -25.57 23.19 -19.15
CA GLY A 266 -26.76 23.98 -19.46
C GLY A 266 -27.98 23.14 -19.84
N PHE A 267 -29.16 23.68 -19.58
CA PHE A 267 -30.44 23.05 -19.88
C PHE A 267 -31.59 24.06 -19.99
N GLU A 268 -32.57 23.76 -20.85
CA GLU A 268 -33.85 24.51 -20.90
C GLU A 268 -34.87 23.97 -19.90
N ASN A 269 -34.84 22.66 -19.62
CA ASN A 269 -35.74 21.98 -18.69
C ASN A 269 -34.94 21.10 -17.72
N GLU A 270 -35.12 21.34 -16.43
CA GLU A 270 -34.43 20.62 -15.35
C GLU A 270 -34.67 19.10 -15.38
N ALA A 271 -35.83 18.66 -15.90
CA ALA A 271 -36.15 17.24 -16.03
C ALA A 271 -35.21 16.50 -17.00
N THR A 272 -34.63 17.21 -17.97
CA THR A 272 -33.69 16.70 -18.97
C THR A 272 -32.26 17.15 -18.74
N ALA A 273 -32.00 17.87 -17.64
CA ALA A 273 -30.66 18.36 -17.31
C ALA A 273 -29.71 17.18 -17.05
N THR A 274 -28.47 17.31 -17.51
CA THR A 274 -27.38 16.40 -17.12
C THR A 274 -27.22 16.43 -15.61
N ARG A 275 -27.18 15.26 -14.98
CA ARG A 275 -27.04 15.10 -13.54
C ARG A 275 -25.62 14.69 -13.17
N VAL A 276 -25.30 14.83 -11.90
CA VAL A 276 -24.04 14.31 -11.36
C VAL A 276 -23.96 12.79 -11.57
N GLN A 277 -25.07 12.06 -11.51
CA GLN A 277 -25.10 10.63 -11.85
C GLN A 277 -24.59 10.35 -13.28
N ASP A 278 -24.86 11.21 -14.26
CA ASP A 278 -24.39 11.01 -15.63
C ASP A 278 -22.86 11.13 -15.72
N LEU A 279 -22.27 12.04 -14.92
CA LEU A 279 -20.82 12.13 -14.74
C LEU A 279 -20.26 10.86 -14.10
N LEU A 280 -20.86 10.36 -13.02
CA LEU A 280 -20.41 9.12 -12.36
C LEU A 280 -20.51 7.91 -13.29
N ASP A 281 -21.59 7.81 -14.06
CA ASP A 281 -21.78 6.75 -15.06
C ASP A 281 -20.75 6.87 -16.19
N ARG A 282 -20.41 8.10 -16.60
CA ARG A 282 -19.36 8.33 -17.59
C ARG A 282 -17.99 7.89 -17.06
N ILE A 283 -17.63 8.30 -15.84
CA ILE A 283 -16.40 7.82 -15.16
C ILE A 283 -16.41 6.29 -15.10
N GLY A 284 -17.55 5.67 -14.77
CA GLY A 284 -17.69 4.22 -14.73
C GLY A 284 -17.35 3.55 -16.05
N LYS A 285 -17.83 4.10 -17.17
CA LYS A 285 -17.45 3.62 -18.51
C LYS A 285 -15.95 3.76 -18.76
N GLU A 286 -15.35 4.87 -18.33
CA GLU A 286 -13.90 5.10 -18.40
C GLU A 286 -13.10 4.16 -17.48
N PHE A 287 -13.70 3.46 -16.51
CA PHE A 287 -13.06 2.35 -15.78
C PHE A 287 -13.33 0.97 -16.40
N GLY A 288 -14.33 0.86 -17.28
CA GLY A 288 -14.68 -0.37 -18.01
C GLY A 288 -16.10 -0.87 -17.74
N ASN A 289 -16.95 -0.11 -17.04
CA ASN A 289 -18.36 -0.47 -16.89
C ASN A 289 -19.07 -0.45 -18.25
N THR A 290 -19.96 -1.41 -18.41
CA THR A 290 -20.84 -1.54 -19.58
C THR A 290 -22.30 -1.58 -19.11
N ALA A 291 -23.25 -1.57 -20.05
CA ALA A 291 -24.68 -1.66 -19.71
C ALA A 291 -25.06 -2.95 -18.96
N ILE A 292 -24.27 -4.01 -19.08
CA ILE A 292 -24.57 -5.35 -18.53
C ILE A 292 -23.59 -5.80 -17.45
N ASN A 293 -22.39 -5.22 -17.39
CA ASN A 293 -21.34 -5.63 -16.46
C ASN A 293 -20.68 -4.42 -15.83
N LYS A 294 -20.62 -4.40 -14.49
CA LYS A 294 -19.88 -3.40 -13.71
C LYS A 294 -18.59 -4.02 -13.20
N VAL A 295 -17.46 -3.37 -13.45
CA VAL A 295 -16.15 -3.71 -12.90
C VAL A 295 -15.78 -2.83 -11.70
N VAL A 296 -16.35 -1.62 -11.63
CA VAL A 296 -16.25 -0.74 -10.48
C VAL A 296 -17.63 -0.22 -10.08
N ASP A 297 -17.79 0.07 -8.80
CA ASP A 297 -18.91 0.85 -8.28
C ASP A 297 -18.45 2.28 -7.99
N ILE A 298 -19.23 3.26 -8.44
CA ILE A 298 -18.90 4.69 -8.31
C ILE A 298 -20.06 5.39 -7.65
N THR A 299 -19.79 6.02 -6.52
CA THR A 299 -20.79 6.67 -5.68
C THR A 299 -20.29 8.01 -5.18
N LEU A 300 -21.20 8.80 -4.60
CA LEU A 300 -20.82 9.96 -3.79
C LEU A 300 -21.01 9.64 -2.32
N ASN A 301 -20.07 10.09 -1.51
CA ASN A 301 -20.20 10.04 -0.07
C ASN A 301 -20.95 11.25 0.48
N GLN A 302 -21.08 11.32 1.81
CA GLN A 302 -21.83 12.38 2.49
C GLN A 302 -21.24 13.79 2.31
N TRP A 303 -20.00 13.92 1.86
CA TRP A 303 -19.33 15.19 1.56
C TRP A 303 -19.29 15.51 0.06
N GLY A 304 -20.03 14.73 -0.75
CA GLY A 304 -20.04 14.90 -2.20
C GLY A 304 -18.76 14.43 -2.88
N GLN A 305 -17.89 13.72 -2.17
CA GLN A 305 -16.66 13.16 -2.73
C GLN A 305 -17.01 11.91 -3.51
N ILE A 306 -16.38 11.76 -4.67
CA ILE A 306 -16.46 10.56 -5.51
C ILE A 306 -15.68 9.44 -4.82
N GLU A 307 -16.36 8.33 -4.57
CA GLU A 307 -15.82 7.07 -4.09
C GLU A 307 -15.88 6.03 -5.21
N ILE A 308 -14.78 5.31 -5.41
CA ILE A 308 -14.65 4.28 -6.43
C ILE A 308 -14.22 2.99 -5.74
N LYS A 309 -15.00 1.93 -5.91
CA LYS A 309 -14.74 0.61 -5.35
C LYS A 309 -14.57 -0.41 -6.47
N ASP A 310 -13.48 -1.17 -6.41
CA ASP A 310 -13.29 -2.32 -7.29
C ASP A 310 -14.30 -3.42 -6.93
N LEU A 311 -14.98 -3.99 -7.92
CA LEU A 311 -15.91 -5.09 -7.70
C LEU A 311 -15.21 -6.46 -7.77
N GLN A 312 -13.98 -6.50 -8.27
CA GLN A 312 -13.17 -7.71 -8.30
C GLN A 312 -12.29 -7.79 -7.04
N PRO A 313 -12.48 -8.82 -6.20
CA PRO A 313 -11.73 -8.94 -4.96
C PRO A 313 -10.28 -9.35 -5.23
N GLY A 314 -9.39 -9.02 -4.30
CA GLY A 314 -7.98 -9.36 -4.35
C GLY A 314 -7.18 -8.57 -5.38
N ARG A 315 -7.73 -7.48 -5.92
CA ARG A 315 -7.02 -6.54 -6.79
C ARG A 315 -6.76 -5.21 -6.10
N SER A 316 -5.62 -4.61 -6.45
CA SER A 316 -5.10 -3.42 -5.76
C SER A 316 -4.80 -2.26 -6.72
N GLY A 317 -5.25 -2.34 -7.98
CA GLY A 317 -4.75 -1.50 -9.06
C GLY A 317 -5.50 -0.20 -9.34
N ILE A 318 -6.69 0.05 -8.77
CA ILE A 318 -7.47 1.24 -9.15
C ILE A 318 -6.89 2.54 -8.60
N ASP A 319 -6.77 3.56 -9.46
CA ASP A 319 -6.40 4.93 -9.11
C ASP A 319 -7.22 5.94 -9.93
N PHE A 320 -7.35 7.18 -9.43
CA PHE A 320 -8.19 8.20 -10.05
C PHE A 320 -7.69 9.61 -9.78
N HIS A 321 -7.67 10.45 -10.82
CA HIS A 321 -7.45 11.89 -10.75
C HIS A 321 -8.33 12.59 -11.78
N MET A 322 -8.99 13.67 -11.37
CA MET A 322 -9.85 14.44 -12.25
C MET A 322 -9.72 15.94 -12.00
N ILE A 323 -9.72 16.68 -13.10
CA ILE A 323 -9.98 18.12 -13.13
C ILE A 323 -11.05 18.42 -14.17
N SER A 324 -11.75 19.55 -14.02
CA SER A 324 -12.66 20.05 -15.04
C SER A 324 -12.42 21.54 -15.32
N SER A 325 -12.80 21.97 -16.52
CA SER A 325 -12.70 23.36 -16.95
C SER A 325 -13.80 23.74 -17.93
N ASP A 326 -14.10 25.02 -17.99
CA ASP A 326 -15.00 25.66 -18.96
C ASP A 326 -14.35 25.87 -20.34
N VAL A 327 -13.05 25.56 -20.50
CA VAL A 327 -12.30 25.69 -21.75
C VAL A 327 -11.78 24.33 -22.23
N ASP A 328 -11.94 24.06 -23.53
CA ASP A 328 -11.35 22.90 -24.20
C ASP A 328 -9.91 23.19 -24.60
N VAL A 329 -8.97 22.42 -24.06
CA VAL A 329 -7.56 22.45 -24.44
C VAL A 329 -7.06 21.05 -24.72
N ASP A 330 -6.07 20.95 -25.61
CA ASP A 330 -5.35 19.69 -25.79
C ASP A 330 -4.22 19.53 -24.76
N ASN A 331 -3.69 20.62 -24.21
CA ASN A 331 -2.68 20.57 -23.16
C ASN A 331 -3.16 21.34 -21.91
N ILE A 332 -3.19 20.67 -20.76
CA ILE A 332 -3.65 21.25 -19.49
C ILE A 332 -2.86 22.52 -19.09
N ASP A 333 -1.59 22.64 -19.51
CA ASP A 333 -0.77 23.83 -19.26
C ASP A 333 -1.29 25.11 -19.94
N GLU A 334 -2.24 24.97 -20.87
CA GLU A 334 -2.91 26.11 -21.52
C GLU A 334 -4.02 26.70 -20.64
N LEU A 335 -4.66 25.91 -19.76
CA LEU A 335 -5.77 26.38 -18.92
C LEU A 335 -5.34 27.52 -17.98
N ILE A 336 -4.15 27.37 -17.38
CA ILE A 336 -3.59 28.38 -16.47
C ILE A 336 -3.14 29.66 -17.21
N LYS A 337 -2.93 29.58 -18.53
CA LYS A 337 -2.59 30.74 -19.38
C LYS A 337 -3.83 31.47 -19.87
N SER A 338 -4.92 30.75 -20.11
CA SER A 338 -6.16 31.31 -20.66
C SER A 338 -7.04 32.01 -19.62
N GLY A 339 -6.74 31.87 -18.32
CA GLY A 339 -7.61 32.36 -17.25
C GLY A 339 -8.90 31.53 -17.12
N ALA A 340 -8.85 30.26 -17.56
CA ALA A 340 -9.99 29.35 -17.46
C ALA A 340 -10.23 28.96 -16.00
N ARG A 341 -11.50 28.68 -15.65
CA ARG A 341 -11.82 28.09 -14.35
C ARG A 341 -11.34 26.65 -14.36
N ILE A 342 -10.69 26.24 -13.26
CA ILE A 342 -10.26 24.86 -13.05
C ILE A 342 -10.87 24.37 -11.74
N THR A 343 -11.66 23.30 -11.81
CA THR A 343 -12.17 22.60 -10.62
C THR A 343 -11.36 21.33 -10.41
N ALA A 344 -10.72 21.22 -9.25
CA ALA A 344 -9.96 20.04 -8.86
C ALA A 344 -10.79 19.16 -7.92
N TYR A 345 -10.68 17.84 -8.11
CA TYR A 345 -11.35 16.83 -7.27
C TYR A 345 -10.37 16.12 -6.33
N ASN A 346 -9.09 16.19 -6.64
CA ASN A 346 -8.00 15.57 -5.92
C ASN A 346 -6.96 16.63 -5.54
N GLN A 347 -6.38 16.51 -4.35
CA GLN A 347 -5.33 17.41 -3.88
C GLN A 347 -4.27 16.64 -3.09
N SER A 348 -3.00 17.01 -3.24
CA SER A 348 -1.91 16.41 -2.48
C SER A 348 -0.88 17.46 -2.06
N PRO A 349 -0.17 17.28 -0.94
CA PRO A 349 0.86 18.21 -0.48
C PRO A 349 2.21 17.93 -1.16
N PHE A 350 2.17 17.50 -2.42
CA PHE A 350 3.37 17.27 -3.19
C PHE A 350 3.77 18.58 -3.84
N LEU A 351 5.07 18.88 -3.81
CA LEU A 351 5.60 20.00 -4.56
C LEU A 351 5.48 19.67 -6.05
N THR A 352 5.01 20.63 -6.84
CA THR A 352 4.78 20.52 -8.28
C THR A 352 5.92 21.14 -9.08
N GLU A 353 5.93 20.89 -10.39
CA GLU A 353 6.87 21.52 -11.30
C GLU A 353 6.52 22.99 -11.58
N SER A 354 7.54 23.82 -11.77
CA SER A 354 7.39 25.12 -12.43
C SER A 354 7.25 24.93 -13.95
N ALA A 355 6.03 24.68 -14.42
CA ALA A 355 5.79 24.25 -15.81
C ALA A 355 5.59 25.41 -16.81
N THR A 356 5.23 26.62 -16.35
CA THR A 356 4.91 27.75 -17.23
C THR A 356 5.68 29.02 -16.87
N SER A 357 5.90 29.86 -17.88
CA SER A 357 6.45 31.20 -17.73
C SER A 357 5.39 32.24 -17.38
N THR A 358 4.15 32.05 -17.84
CA THR A 358 3.03 33.00 -17.68
C THR A 358 1.80 32.33 -17.07
N ILE A 359 1.09 33.06 -16.22
CA ILE A 359 -0.20 32.69 -15.63
C ILE A 359 -1.16 33.88 -15.67
N THR A 360 -2.44 33.61 -15.88
CA THR A 360 -3.50 34.62 -15.92
C THR A 360 -4.44 34.43 -14.73
N GLY A 361 -4.86 35.52 -14.10
CA GLY A 361 -5.82 35.50 -13.00
C GLY A 361 -7.21 35.06 -13.45
N VAL A 362 -7.92 34.38 -12.56
CA VAL A 362 -9.27 33.86 -12.77
C VAL A 362 -10.24 34.64 -11.88
N THR A 363 -11.27 35.20 -12.48
CA THR A 363 -12.37 35.87 -11.77
C THR A 363 -13.32 34.82 -11.20
N ASP A 364 -13.79 35.02 -9.97
CA ASP A 364 -14.76 34.14 -9.32
C ASP A 364 -16.14 34.29 -9.97
N ASN A 365 -16.82 33.17 -10.19
CA ASN A 365 -18.13 33.15 -10.83
C ASN A 365 -19.25 33.70 -9.92
N TYR A 366 -19.02 33.85 -8.62
CA TYR A 366 -20.06 34.23 -7.66
C TYR A 366 -19.82 35.59 -7.02
N ASP A 367 -18.58 36.09 -7.04
CA ASP A 367 -18.20 37.45 -6.67
C ASP A 367 -17.26 38.05 -7.73
N PHE A 368 -17.80 38.83 -8.66
CA PHE A 368 -17.04 39.38 -9.79
C PHE A 368 -15.98 40.41 -9.39
N ARG A 369 -15.94 40.81 -8.12
CA ARG A 369 -14.84 41.62 -7.58
C ARG A 369 -13.58 40.82 -7.41
N TYR A 370 -13.72 39.52 -7.18
CA TYR A 370 -12.64 38.66 -6.74
C TYR A 370 -11.94 38.02 -7.93
N THR A 371 -10.67 38.36 -8.12
CA THR A 371 -9.79 37.74 -9.10
C THR A 371 -8.60 37.13 -8.36
N HIS A 372 -8.26 35.88 -8.64
CA HIS A 372 -7.14 35.19 -7.99
C HIS A 372 -6.19 34.57 -9.00
N ILE A 373 -4.93 34.40 -8.61
CA ILE A 373 -3.98 33.63 -9.40
C ILE A 373 -4.27 32.14 -9.18
N PRO A 374 -4.51 31.33 -10.24
CA PRO A 374 -4.92 29.93 -10.13
C PRO A 374 -3.74 28.99 -9.82
N THR A 375 -2.86 29.39 -8.91
CA THR A 375 -1.82 28.52 -8.34
C THR A 375 -1.54 28.89 -6.89
N ALA A 376 -1.07 27.91 -6.13
CA ALA A 376 -0.55 28.13 -4.80
C ALA A 376 0.98 28.21 -4.85
N PHE A 377 1.52 29.30 -4.34
CA PHE A 377 2.95 29.48 -4.15
C PHE A 377 3.40 28.73 -2.89
N ILE A 378 4.13 27.64 -3.12
CA ILE A 378 4.71 26.79 -2.10
C ILE A 378 6.22 27.05 -2.06
N THR A 379 6.78 27.16 -0.86
CA THR A 379 8.21 27.36 -0.68
C THR A 379 9.00 26.10 -1.00
N LYS A 380 10.30 26.26 -1.24
CA LYS A 380 11.23 25.14 -1.45
C LYS A 380 11.23 24.08 -0.34
N ASP A 381 10.82 24.46 0.88
CA ASP A 381 10.71 23.59 2.07
C ASP A 381 9.32 22.96 2.21
N ASN A 382 8.51 22.98 1.14
CA ASN A 382 7.17 22.39 1.08
C ASN A 382 6.15 23.00 2.07
N LYS A 383 6.18 24.32 2.23
CA LYS A 383 5.23 25.07 3.07
C LYS A 383 4.51 26.11 2.22
N ALA A 384 3.22 26.35 2.49
CA ALA A 384 2.52 27.47 1.86
C ALA A 384 3.25 28.79 2.18
N ALA A 385 3.43 29.62 1.16
CA ALA A 385 4.03 30.93 1.36
C ALA A 385 3.12 31.83 2.22
N GLU A 386 3.76 32.73 2.95
CA GLU A 386 3.13 33.76 3.77
C GLU A 386 3.65 35.15 3.36
N SER A 387 3.06 36.23 3.88
CA SER A 387 3.42 37.61 3.50
C SER A 387 4.88 37.99 3.76
N ASN A 388 5.54 37.35 4.72
CA ASN A 388 6.96 37.56 5.06
C ASN A 388 7.92 36.63 4.30
N THR A 389 7.39 35.72 3.48
CA THR A 389 8.19 34.76 2.71
C THR A 389 8.98 35.50 1.64
N LYS A 390 10.25 35.13 1.46
CA LYS A 390 11.10 35.68 0.39
C LYS A 390 10.66 35.11 -0.94
N LEU A 391 10.63 35.95 -1.98
CA LEU A 391 10.25 35.50 -3.31
C LEU A 391 11.27 34.51 -3.90
N GLU A 392 12.55 34.63 -3.54
CA GLU A 392 13.61 33.67 -3.89
C GLU A 392 13.41 32.26 -3.29
N ASP A 393 12.54 32.11 -2.28
CA ASP A 393 12.19 30.80 -1.72
C ASP A 393 10.98 30.15 -2.43
N ILE A 394 10.29 30.90 -3.30
CA ILE A 394 9.09 30.50 -4.04
C ILE A 394 9.43 30.22 -5.51
N PHE A 395 10.19 31.11 -6.14
CA PHE A 395 10.57 31.00 -7.55
C PHE A 395 11.89 30.23 -7.71
N PRO A 396 12.08 29.47 -8.81
CA PRO A 396 13.33 28.76 -9.03
C PRO A 396 14.51 29.71 -9.31
N PRO A 397 15.77 29.27 -9.12
CA PRO A 397 16.96 30.14 -9.18
C PRO A 397 17.21 30.82 -10.54
N ASN A 398 16.62 30.31 -11.61
CA ASN A 398 16.69 30.89 -12.95
C ASN A 398 15.78 32.12 -13.12
N VAL A 399 14.84 32.39 -12.20
CA VAL A 399 13.97 33.57 -12.23
C VAL A 399 14.64 34.74 -11.52
N SER A 400 14.69 35.90 -12.18
CA SER A 400 15.24 37.14 -11.62
C SER A 400 14.17 38.20 -11.35
N SER A 401 13.10 38.22 -12.15
CA SER A 401 12.08 39.26 -12.07
C SER A 401 10.73 38.76 -12.57
N LEU A 402 9.67 39.45 -12.14
CA LEU A 402 8.30 39.25 -12.57
C LEU A 402 7.87 40.42 -13.45
N LEU A 403 7.19 40.12 -14.54
CA LEU A 403 6.49 41.07 -15.38
C LEU A 403 5.00 40.92 -15.11
N ILE A 404 4.39 41.95 -14.56
CA ILE A 404 2.99 41.97 -14.12
C ILE A 404 2.23 42.86 -15.10
N GLY A 405 1.19 42.32 -15.71
CA GLY A 405 0.32 43.04 -16.64
C GLY A 405 -1.15 42.80 -16.31
N GLY A 406 -2.04 43.53 -16.97
CA GLY A 406 -3.48 43.41 -16.75
C GLY A 406 -4.24 44.67 -17.13
N THR A 407 -5.49 44.74 -16.68
CA THR A 407 -6.39 45.86 -16.90
C THR A 407 -6.65 46.62 -15.60
N ARG A 408 -7.06 47.88 -15.71
CA ARG A 408 -7.35 48.72 -14.54
C ARG A 408 -8.60 48.21 -13.81
N PRO A 409 -8.69 48.41 -12.49
CA PRO A 409 -9.95 48.20 -11.77
C PRO A 409 -11.03 49.16 -12.28
N ASN A 410 -12.28 48.80 -12.04
CA ASN A 410 -13.44 49.59 -12.39
C ASN A 410 -13.34 51.01 -11.80
N THR A 411 -13.96 51.96 -12.48
CA THR A 411 -14.08 53.34 -11.99
C THR A 411 -15.02 53.39 -10.77
N SER A 412 -14.97 54.49 -10.01
CA SER A 412 -15.74 54.63 -8.76
C SER A 412 -17.27 54.58 -8.95
N ASP A 413 -17.75 54.75 -10.19
CA ASP A 413 -19.15 54.59 -10.60
C ASP A 413 -19.52 53.15 -10.98
N GLY A 414 -18.59 52.21 -10.82
CA GLY A 414 -18.80 50.78 -11.04
C GLY A 414 -18.63 50.29 -12.47
N LYS A 415 -18.24 51.16 -13.40
CA LYS A 415 -18.04 50.82 -14.81
C LYS A 415 -16.64 50.30 -15.09
N VAL A 416 -16.49 49.55 -16.18
CA VAL A 416 -15.18 49.12 -16.67
C VAL A 416 -14.33 50.34 -17.05
N ASN A 417 -13.09 50.36 -16.59
CA ASN A 417 -12.13 51.41 -16.90
C ASN A 417 -11.41 51.12 -18.22
N GLU A 418 -12.00 51.55 -19.33
CA GLU A 418 -11.45 51.38 -20.68
C GLU A 418 -10.56 52.54 -21.14
N ASP A 419 -9.83 53.24 -20.25
CA ASP A 419 -8.96 54.38 -20.60
C ASP A 419 -7.92 54.00 -21.67
N SER A 420 -8.36 54.14 -22.93
CA SER A 420 -7.64 53.76 -24.14
C SER A 420 -6.59 54.79 -24.51
N GLU A 421 -6.67 55.99 -23.91
CA GLU A 421 -5.69 57.06 -24.11
C GLU A 421 -4.42 56.82 -23.26
N ASN A 422 -4.56 56.18 -22.09
CA ASN A 422 -3.44 55.85 -21.19
C ASN A 422 -3.46 54.38 -20.75
N PRO A 423 -3.08 53.44 -21.65
CA PRO A 423 -3.05 52.02 -21.32
C PRO A 423 -2.12 51.76 -20.13
N LEU A 424 -2.53 50.86 -19.24
CA LEU A 424 -1.70 50.45 -18.12
C LEU A 424 -0.46 49.72 -18.67
N GLY A 425 0.73 50.26 -18.40
CA GLY A 425 1.98 49.60 -18.76
C GLY A 425 2.24 48.35 -17.92
N PHE A 426 3.31 47.62 -18.21
CA PHE A 426 3.72 46.48 -17.37
C PHE A 426 4.52 46.95 -16.14
N LEU A 427 4.29 46.30 -15.00
CA LEU A 427 5.16 46.42 -13.83
C LEU A 427 6.25 45.34 -13.89
N LYS A 428 7.51 45.75 -14.04
CA LYS A 428 8.65 44.87 -13.83
C LYS A 428 9.07 44.93 -12.35
N PHE A 429 9.08 43.78 -11.70
CA PHE A 429 9.37 43.63 -10.27
C PHE A 429 10.55 42.67 -10.07
N ASP A 430 11.67 43.15 -9.50
CA ASP A 430 12.83 42.31 -9.15
C ASP A 430 12.51 41.47 -7.91
N ILE A 431 12.75 40.16 -7.95
CA ILE A 431 12.44 39.28 -6.80
C ILE A 431 13.54 39.25 -5.74
N LYS A 432 14.75 39.69 -6.08
CA LYS A 432 15.93 39.53 -5.23
C LYS A 432 15.81 40.33 -3.94
N ASN A 433 16.01 39.65 -2.80
CA ASN A 433 15.83 40.22 -1.46
C ASN A 433 14.44 40.82 -1.18
N MET A 434 13.42 40.52 -1.99
CA MET A 434 12.05 41.00 -1.81
C MET A 434 11.19 39.94 -1.11
N GLN A 435 10.16 40.40 -0.41
CA GLN A 435 9.16 39.54 0.22
C GLN A 435 7.84 39.59 -0.55
N VAL A 436 6.97 38.63 -0.28
CA VAL A 436 5.60 38.60 -0.82
C VAL A 436 4.83 39.88 -0.49
N SER A 437 5.01 40.45 0.71
CA SER A 437 4.38 41.73 1.10
C SER A 437 4.81 42.91 0.21
N ASP A 438 6.06 42.92 -0.26
CA ASP A 438 6.56 43.94 -1.18
C ASP A 438 5.90 43.80 -2.56
N LEU A 439 5.73 42.55 -3.04
CA LEU A 439 5.00 42.25 -4.28
C LEU A 439 3.54 42.69 -4.18
N VAL A 440 2.85 42.35 -3.08
CA VAL A 440 1.45 42.75 -2.83
C VAL A 440 1.30 44.27 -2.85
N ARG A 441 2.21 45.01 -2.20
CA ARG A 441 2.22 46.47 -2.23
C ARG A 441 2.46 47.01 -3.64
N ALA A 442 3.43 46.46 -4.36
CA ALA A 442 3.75 46.91 -5.71
C ALA A 442 2.59 46.70 -6.69
N ILE A 443 1.86 45.57 -6.59
CA ILE A 443 0.65 45.32 -7.37
C ILE A 443 -0.42 46.37 -7.03
N LYS A 444 -0.65 46.62 -5.74
CA LYS A 444 -1.65 47.61 -5.30
C LYS A 444 -1.34 49.02 -5.81
N GLU A 445 -0.07 49.43 -5.74
CA GLU A 445 0.39 50.73 -6.23
C GLU A 445 0.33 50.85 -7.76
N HIS A 446 0.61 49.77 -8.48
CA HIS A 446 0.64 49.76 -9.94
C HIS A 446 -0.75 49.86 -10.58
N PHE A 447 -1.69 49.01 -10.15
CA PHE A 447 -3.06 49.04 -10.67
C PHE A 447 -3.85 50.24 -10.11
N GLY A 448 -3.52 50.69 -8.89
CA GLY A 448 -4.18 51.81 -8.23
C GLY A 448 -5.66 51.55 -7.96
N GLY A 449 -6.45 52.62 -7.84
CA GLY A 449 -7.89 52.51 -7.61
C GLY A 449 -8.25 51.94 -6.23
N ASN A 450 -9.48 51.44 -6.11
CA ASN A 450 -10.03 50.93 -4.85
C ASN A 450 -9.92 49.40 -4.80
N ILE A 451 -8.71 48.88 -4.94
CA ILE A 451 -8.45 47.43 -4.88
C ILE A 451 -7.83 47.01 -3.55
N ASP A 452 -8.15 45.79 -3.15
CA ASP A 452 -7.46 45.09 -2.08
C ASP A 452 -6.72 43.90 -2.63
N VAL A 453 -5.39 43.94 -2.49
CA VAL A 453 -4.50 42.84 -2.84
C VAL A 453 -4.16 42.12 -1.55
N SER A 454 -4.42 40.81 -1.52
CA SER A 454 -4.19 39.97 -0.36
C SER A 454 -3.40 38.73 -0.77
N PHE A 455 -2.60 38.23 0.16
CA PHE A 455 -1.87 36.99 -0.01
C PHE A 455 -2.09 36.12 1.22
N SER A 456 -2.78 35.00 1.03
CA SER A 456 -3.17 34.12 2.12
C SER A 456 -3.11 32.67 1.67
N LYS A 457 -2.62 31.79 2.54
CA LYS A 457 -2.47 30.34 2.26
C LYS A 457 -1.70 30.06 0.96
N GLY A 458 -0.66 30.84 0.66
CA GLY A 458 0.11 30.73 -0.58
C GLY A 458 -0.60 31.22 -1.84
N ARG A 459 -1.82 31.80 -1.75
CA ARG A 459 -2.57 32.28 -2.92
C ARG A 459 -2.61 33.80 -2.95
N LEU A 460 -2.43 34.36 -4.14
CA LEU A 460 -2.56 35.79 -4.41
C LEU A 460 -3.98 36.08 -4.94
N SER A 461 -4.69 36.96 -4.24
CA SER A 461 -6.06 37.35 -4.57
C SER A 461 -6.22 38.86 -4.56
N ILE A 462 -7.02 39.36 -5.48
CA ILE A 462 -7.31 40.77 -5.68
C ILE A 462 -8.82 40.97 -5.63
N ILE A 463 -9.27 41.99 -4.91
CA ILE A 463 -10.67 42.38 -4.82
C ILE A 463 -10.80 43.79 -5.38
N ASP A 464 -11.59 43.97 -6.43
CA ASP A 464 -12.00 45.27 -6.93
C ASP A 464 -13.27 45.74 -6.20
N ASN A 465 -13.13 46.66 -5.24
CA ASN A 465 -14.26 47.14 -4.44
C ASN A 465 -15.20 48.12 -5.19
N ASN A 466 -14.99 48.31 -6.49
CA ASN A 466 -15.83 49.15 -7.31
C ASN A 466 -16.90 48.37 -8.09
N VAL A 467 -16.83 47.04 -8.22
CA VAL A 467 -17.94 46.28 -8.84
C VAL A 467 -19.19 46.41 -7.96
N THR A 468 -20.31 46.66 -8.61
CA THR A 468 -21.61 46.89 -7.96
C THR A 468 -22.51 45.66 -8.05
N ASN A 469 -23.64 45.73 -7.34
CA ASN A 469 -24.76 44.82 -7.53
C ASN A 469 -25.54 45.26 -8.78
N GLN A 470 -25.91 44.33 -9.64
CA GLN A 470 -26.65 44.64 -10.86
C GLN A 470 -28.11 45.06 -10.59
N SER A 471 -28.67 44.68 -9.44
CA SER A 471 -30.08 44.91 -9.09
C SER A 471 -30.32 46.28 -8.44
N HIS A 472 -29.30 46.88 -7.83
CA HIS A 472 -29.38 48.17 -7.15
C HIS A 472 -28.00 48.78 -6.86
N ASP A 473 -27.96 50.09 -6.61
CA ASP A 473 -26.72 50.86 -6.40
C ASP A 473 -26.08 50.67 -5.00
N PHE A 474 -26.65 49.83 -4.14
CA PHE A 474 -26.04 49.49 -2.84
C PHE A 474 -24.81 48.59 -3.03
N LYS A 475 -23.84 48.73 -2.11
CA LYS A 475 -22.58 47.95 -2.09
C LYS A 475 -22.72 46.68 -1.25
N ASP A 476 -23.72 45.87 -1.55
CA ASP A 476 -24.01 44.60 -0.90
C ASP A 476 -24.12 43.45 -1.92
N PRO A 477 -23.78 42.21 -1.51
CA PRO A 477 -23.86 41.05 -2.38
C PRO A 477 -25.28 40.82 -2.94
N PRO A 478 -25.42 40.18 -4.11
CA PRO A 478 -24.36 39.69 -4.99
C PRO A 478 -23.64 40.82 -5.76
N PHE A 479 -22.32 40.68 -5.94
CA PHE A 479 -21.52 41.62 -6.73
C PHE A 479 -21.38 41.08 -8.16
N ASN A 480 -22.44 41.25 -8.94
CA ASN A 480 -22.61 40.70 -10.29
C ASN A 480 -22.71 41.77 -11.40
N GLY A 481 -22.30 43.01 -11.10
CA GLY A 481 -22.24 44.10 -12.07
C GLY A 481 -21.13 43.95 -13.11
N GLU A 482 -20.88 45.00 -13.89
CA GLU A 482 -19.76 45.01 -14.82
C GLU A 482 -18.42 44.81 -14.10
N HIS A 483 -17.51 44.03 -14.66
CA HIS A 483 -16.15 43.86 -14.15
C HIS A 483 -15.17 43.85 -15.33
N GLY A 484 -14.04 44.52 -15.18
CA GLY A 484 -13.02 44.55 -16.22
C GLY A 484 -11.60 44.34 -15.70
N PHE A 485 -11.41 44.14 -14.40
CA PHE A 485 -10.09 43.88 -13.83
C PHE A 485 -9.53 42.53 -14.27
N SER A 486 -8.25 42.49 -14.60
CA SER A 486 -7.51 41.28 -14.94
C SER A 486 -6.06 41.45 -14.53
N ILE A 487 -5.39 40.34 -14.27
CA ILE A 487 -3.97 40.31 -13.91
C ILE A 487 -3.29 39.12 -14.58
N SER A 488 -2.05 39.31 -14.99
CA SER A 488 -1.16 38.24 -15.48
C SER A 488 0.21 38.41 -14.85
N LEU A 489 0.87 37.29 -14.55
CA LEU A 489 2.23 37.25 -14.04
C LEU A 489 3.08 36.47 -15.04
N THR A 490 4.22 37.05 -15.45
CA THR A 490 5.21 36.40 -16.30
C THR A 490 6.57 36.39 -15.61
N THR A 491 7.25 35.26 -15.61
CA THR A 491 8.58 35.09 -14.99
C THR A 491 9.68 35.31 -16.02
N LEU A 492 10.70 36.07 -15.63
CA LEU A 492 11.83 36.45 -16.48
C LEU A 492 13.17 36.05 -15.84
N ASP A 493 14.12 35.62 -16.66
CA ASP A 493 15.50 35.35 -16.24
C ASP A 493 16.35 36.62 -16.08
N HIS A 494 17.65 36.48 -15.82
CA HIS A 494 18.56 37.63 -15.65
C HIS A 494 18.74 38.47 -16.92
N ASP A 495 18.57 37.87 -18.10
CA ASP A 495 18.67 38.53 -19.41
C ASP A 495 17.34 39.18 -19.82
N GLY A 496 16.26 38.93 -19.06
CA GLY A 496 14.93 39.42 -19.33
C GLY A 496 14.15 38.55 -20.33
N ALA A 497 14.63 37.35 -20.65
CA ALA A 497 13.88 36.38 -21.42
C ALA A 497 12.86 35.66 -20.53
N GLN A 498 11.74 35.24 -21.12
CA GLN A 498 10.75 34.43 -20.39
C GLN A 498 11.35 33.08 -20.04
N THR A 499 11.16 32.67 -18.80
CA THR A 499 11.61 31.37 -18.30
C THR A 499 10.49 30.70 -17.54
N ASN A 500 10.47 29.37 -17.48
CA ASN A 500 9.49 28.65 -16.68
C ASN A 500 9.83 28.82 -15.20
N GLY A 501 8.97 29.53 -14.47
CA GLY A 501 9.18 29.83 -13.06
C GLY A 501 7.92 29.69 -12.20
N ILE A 502 6.74 29.54 -12.81
CA ILE A 502 5.47 29.51 -12.08
C ILE A 502 5.09 28.06 -11.79
N PRO A 503 4.93 27.67 -10.51
CA PRO A 503 4.49 26.34 -10.14
C PRO A 503 3.05 26.10 -10.59
N THR A 504 2.76 24.88 -11.02
CA THR A 504 1.37 24.46 -11.27
C THR A 504 0.66 24.15 -9.96
N ASP A 505 -0.67 24.31 -9.95
CA ASP A 505 -1.45 24.10 -8.73
C ASP A 505 -1.42 22.62 -8.32
N TYR A 506 -1.24 22.36 -7.02
CA TYR A 506 -1.16 21.02 -6.46
C TYR A 506 -2.47 20.22 -6.59
N GLY A 507 -3.60 20.86 -6.89
CA GLY A 507 -4.85 20.18 -7.25
C GLY A 507 -4.98 19.85 -8.74
N MET A 508 -4.22 20.52 -9.60
CA MET A 508 -4.29 20.34 -11.04
C MET A 508 -3.39 19.19 -11.53
N GLU A 509 -2.20 19.09 -10.95
CA GLU A 509 -1.21 18.11 -11.35
C GLU A 509 -1.60 16.68 -11.02
N TYR A 510 -1.13 15.75 -11.86
CA TYR A 510 -1.22 14.32 -11.61
C TYR A 510 0.15 13.76 -11.19
N ASP A 511 1.04 13.48 -12.13
CA ASP A 511 2.32 12.79 -11.89
C ASP A 511 3.55 13.71 -11.93
N ARG A 512 3.42 14.98 -12.33
CA ARG A 512 4.48 16.02 -12.24
C ARG A 512 4.64 16.53 -10.80
N THR A 513 4.94 15.61 -9.90
CA THR A 513 5.01 15.84 -8.45
C THR A 513 6.29 15.24 -7.88
N PHE A 514 6.97 15.99 -7.01
CA PHE A 514 8.19 15.51 -6.36
C PHE A 514 7.87 14.44 -5.31
N PHE A 515 8.80 13.51 -5.12
CA PHE A 515 8.74 12.53 -4.02
C PHE A 515 8.68 13.24 -2.67
N GLU A 516 8.03 12.60 -1.70
CA GLU A 516 7.87 13.13 -0.36
C GLU A 516 9.23 13.15 0.37
N ASN A 517 9.63 14.31 0.90
CA ASN A 517 10.85 14.46 1.67
C ASN A 517 10.57 14.24 3.17
N LYS A 518 11.16 13.18 3.75
CA LYS A 518 11.11 12.83 5.17
C LYS A 518 12.50 12.88 5.78
N GLY A 519 13.00 14.08 6.02
CA GLY A 519 14.33 14.28 6.60
C GLY A 519 15.42 13.81 5.66
N SER A 520 16.11 12.72 5.98
CA SER A 520 17.17 12.16 5.14
C SER A 520 16.63 11.23 4.04
N LYS A 521 15.33 10.95 4.01
CA LYS A 521 14.69 10.06 3.03
C LYS A 521 13.83 10.82 2.02
N LEU A 522 13.84 10.40 0.75
CA LEU A 522 12.79 10.71 -0.22
C LEU A 522 12.00 9.45 -0.51
N ILE A 523 10.67 9.54 -0.53
CA ILE A 523 9.79 8.38 -0.67
C ILE A 523 8.76 8.66 -1.76
N SER A 524 8.61 7.71 -2.69
CA SER A 524 7.56 7.75 -3.71
C SER A 524 6.20 7.43 -3.09
N ASN A 525 5.10 8.08 -3.51
CA ASN A 525 3.80 7.81 -2.90
C ASN A 525 3.05 6.62 -3.54
N VAL A 526 3.33 6.29 -4.80
CA VAL A 526 2.71 5.17 -5.53
C VAL A 526 3.46 3.87 -5.27
N SER A 527 2.75 2.88 -4.72
CA SER A 527 3.23 1.50 -4.60
C SER A 527 3.21 0.81 -5.96
N GLN A 528 4.32 0.15 -6.31
CA GLN A 528 4.43 -0.64 -7.52
C GLN A 528 3.89 -2.04 -7.24
N VAL A 529 2.80 -2.40 -7.93
CA VAL A 529 2.11 -3.68 -7.78
C VAL A 529 2.14 -4.40 -9.12
N LEU A 530 2.41 -5.70 -9.11
CA LEU A 530 2.40 -6.52 -10.33
C LEU A 530 1.01 -6.48 -10.98
N ALA A 531 0.97 -6.43 -12.32
CA ALA A 531 -0.29 -6.31 -13.07
C ALA A 531 -1.23 -7.51 -12.87
N ASP A 532 -0.68 -8.67 -12.51
CA ASP A 532 -1.44 -9.87 -12.16
C ASP A 532 -2.01 -9.85 -10.73
N GLY A 533 -1.66 -8.84 -9.92
CA GLY A 533 -2.07 -8.69 -8.53
C GLY A 533 -1.37 -9.63 -7.55
N SER A 534 -0.28 -10.29 -7.97
CA SER A 534 0.44 -11.27 -7.14
C SER A 534 1.27 -10.66 -6.00
N GLY A 535 1.41 -9.33 -5.95
CA GLY A 535 2.04 -8.61 -4.85
C GLY A 535 2.77 -7.36 -5.28
N TYR A 536 3.57 -6.81 -4.36
CA TYR A 536 4.42 -5.65 -4.61
C TYR A 536 5.65 -6.01 -5.45
N ALA A 537 6.08 -5.09 -6.28
CA ALA A 537 7.31 -5.22 -7.04
C ALA A 537 8.55 -5.10 -6.15
N SER A 538 9.63 -5.73 -6.58
CA SER A 538 10.96 -5.68 -5.96
C SER A 538 11.99 -5.17 -6.96
N GLY A 539 13.24 -4.98 -6.52
CA GLY A 539 14.32 -4.54 -7.41
C GLY A 539 14.52 -5.46 -8.63
N ASP A 540 14.23 -6.75 -8.51
CA ASP A 540 14.42 -7.73 -9.59
C ASP A 540 13.20 -7.81 -10.54
N THR A 541 12.10 -7.16 -10.18
CA THR A 541 10.86 -7.13 -10.98
C THR A 541 11.06 -6.30 -12.25
N LYS A 542 10.54 -6.79 -13.38
CA LYS A 542 10.54 -6.04 -14.64
C LYS A 542 9.50 -4.93 -14.62
N LEU A 543 9.82 -3.80 -15.25
CA LEU A 543 8.88 -2.68 -15.39
C LEU A 543 7.62 -3.10 -16.16
N SER A 544 7.78 -3.91 -17.22
CA SER A 544 6.67 -4.45 -18.01
C SER A 544 5.71 -5.32 -17.20
N ASP A 545 6.17 -5.97 -16.14
CA ASP A 545 5.33 -6.85 -15.30
C ASP A 545 4.42 -6.05 -14.36
N VAL A 546 4.85 -4.84 -13.96
CA VAL A 546 4.01 -3.88 -13.23
C VAL A 546 3.04 -3.17 -14.17
N VAL A 547 3.51 -2.80 -15.36
CA VAL A 547 2.72 -2.12 -16.40
C VAL A 547 1.70 -3.08 -17.05
N GLY A 548 1.99 -4.39 -17.08
CA GLY A 548 1.21 -5.40 -17.77
C GLY A 548 1.26 -5.30 -19.30
N ALA A 549 2.17 -4.48 -19.85
CA ALA A 549 2.32 -4.25 -21.28
C ALA A 549 3.77 -3.84 -21.62
N SER A 550 4.07 -3.80 -22.92
CA SER A 550 5.36 -3.32 -23.42
C SER A 550 5.56 -1.84 -23.11
N ILE A 551 6.78 -1.46 -22.74
CA ILE A 551 7.20 -0.08 -22.49
C ILE A 551 8.08 0.49 -23.61
N GLU A 552 8.22 -0.23 -24.72
CA GLU A 552 8.96 0.24 -25.90
C GLU A 552 8.38 1.55 -26.48
N GLY A 553 9.25 2.50 -26.80
CA GLY A 553 8.94 3.82 -27.32
C GLY A 553 8.56 4.86 -26.26
N GLN A 554 8.56 4.49 -24.98
CA GLN A 554 8.24 5.42 -23.90
C GLN A 554 9.46 6.25 -23.47
N SER A 555 9.20 7.48 -23.02
CA SER A 555 10.23 8.42 -22.56
C SER A 555 9.74 9.16 -21.32
N TYR A 556 10.57 9.15 -20.29
CA TYR A 556 10.29 9.74 -18.99
C TYR A 556 11.26 10.88 -18.69
N VAL A 557 10.72 11.99 -18.20
CA VAL A 557 11.52 13.13 -17.73
C VAL A 557 11.88 12.87 -16.27
N LEU A 558 13.17 12.92 -15.95
CA LEU A 558 13.72 12.75 -14.62
C LEU A 558 14.30 14.08 -14.15
N LYS A 559 13.53 14.85 -13.38
CA LYS A 559 14.02 16.07 -12.75
C LYS A 559 14.54 15.77 -11.36
N VAL A 560 15.80 16.09 -11.10
CA VAL A 560 16.42 15.90 -9.79
C VAL A 560 17.05 17.17 -9.29
N ASN A 561 16.97 17.39 -7.99
CA ASN A 561 18.06 18.07 -7.29
C ASN A 561 18.99 16.98 -6.80
N ASP A 562 20.24 17.05 -7.23
CA ASP A 562 21.24 16.07 -6.83
C ASP A 562 21.60 16.20 -5.34
N ILE A 563 22.50 15.35 -4.85
CA ILE A 563 22.90 15.34 -3.44
C ILE A 563 23.50 16.66 -2.96
N ASN A 564 23.97 17.52 -3.86
CA ASN A 564 24.50 18.85 -3.52
C ASN A 564 23.45 19.96 -3.68
N GLY A 565 22.28 19.65 -4.23
CA GLY A 565 21.18 20.56 -4.49
C GLY A 565 21.23 21.21 -5.87
N MET A 566 22.08 20.72 -6.78
CA MET A 566 22.12 21.18 -8.17
C MET A 566 20.94 20.56 -8.94
N MET A 567 20.17 21.41 -9.63
CA MET A 567 19.08 20.94 -10.47
C MET A 567 19.63 20.31 -11.76
N VAL A 568 19.15 19.11 -12.08
CA VAL A 568 19.52 18.35 -13.27
C VAL A 568 18.23 17.81 -13.90
N GLU A 569 18.05 18.06 -15.19
CA GLU A 569 16.95 17.52 -15.97
C GLU A 569 17.48 16.42 -16.89
N ALA A 570 17.23 15.18 -16.52
CA ALA A 570 17.61 13.97 -17.23
C ALA A 570 16.41 13.35 -17.94
N ARG A 571 16.64 12.38 -18.82
CA ARG A 571 15.57 11.59 -19.45
C ARG A 571 15.89 10.10 -19.41
N ILE A 572 14.89 9.27 -19.21
CA ILE A 572 14.99 7.81 -19.37
C ILE A 572 14.18 7.44 -20.61
N VAL A 573 14.84 6.83 -21.59
CA VAL A 573 14.23 6.45 -22.87
C VAL A 573 14.29 4.95 -23.07
N PHE A 574 13.19 4.38 -23.59
CA PHE A 574 13.03 2.95 -23.85
C PHE A 574 12.88 2.71 -25.35
N ASP A 575 13.97 2.81 -26.10
CA ASP A 575 13.95 2.66 -27.56
C ASP A 575 14.01 1.19 -28.00
N PRO A 576 13.62 0.86 -29.25
CA PRO A 576 13.81 -0.48 -29.81
C PRO A 576 15.29 -0.93 -29.82
N LYS A 577 16.23 0.01 -29.74
CA LYS A 577 17.68 -0.23 -29.65
C LYS A 577 18.16 -0.53 -28.23
N GLY A 578 17.31 -0.40 -27.22
CA GLY A 578 17.65 -0.57 -25.80
C GLY A 578 17.17 0.58 -24.92
N ALA A 579 17.41 0.45 -23.62
CA ALA A 579 17.07 1.47 -22.64
C ALA A 579 18.28 2.33 -22.25
N TYR A 580 18.07 3.65 -22.14
CA TYR A 580 19.15 4.62 -21.88
C TYR A 580 18.71 5.69 -20.87
N LEU A 581 19.65 6.11 -20.03
CA LEU A 581 19.60 7.36 -19.28
C LEU A 581 20.33 8.45 -20.08
N LEU A 582 19.66 9.55 -20.36
CA LEU A 582 20.21 10.75 -20.99
C LEU A 582 20.43 11.81 -19.91
N LEU A 583 21.68 12.25 -19.74
CA LEU A 583 22.05 13.31 -18.79
C LEU A 583 22.54 14.55 -19.55
N PRO A 584 22.25 15.78 -19.07
CA PRO A 584 22.76 16.98 -19.70
C PRO A 584 24.29 17.02 -19.66
N SER A 585 24.91 17.63 -20.67
CA SER A 585 26.37 17.78 -20.72
C SER A 585 26.87 18.86 -19.74
N LEU A 586 28.00 18.61 -19.08
CA LEU A 586 28.65 19.59 -18.20
C LEU A 586 29.26 20.79 -18.96
N GLU A 587 29.63 20.63 -20.23
CA GLU A 587 30.36 21.64 -21.02
C GLU A 587 29.53 22.29 -22.14
N ASN A 588 28.18 22.27 -22.04
CA ASN A 588 27.26 22.70 -23.11
C ASN A 588 27.51 21.93 -24.42
N GLY A 589 26.94 20.72 -24.51
CA GLY A 589 27.02 19.83 -25.67
C GLY A 589 25.86 18.82 -25.67
N GLU A 590 25.94 17.82 -26.56
CA GLU A 590 24.96 16.71 -26.61
C GLU A 590 24.88 15.96 -25.27
N ASP A 591 23.67 15.53 -24.90
CA ASP A 591 23.41 14.77 -23.68
C ASP A 591 24.30 13.51 -23.59
N TYR A 592 24.81 13.19 -22.40
CA TYR A 592 25.47 11.91 -22.17
C TYR A 592 24.46 10.78 -22.27
N THR A 593 24.70 9.83 -23.18
CA THR A 593 23.89 8.62 -23.33
C THR A 593 24.48 7.48 -22.51
N ILE A 594 23.81 7.08 -21.42
CA ILE A 594 24.22 6.01 -20.51
C ILE A 594 23.33 4.79 -20.73
N PRO A 595 23.85 3.66 -21.25
CA PRO A 595 23.06 2.45 -21.45
C PRO A 595 22.67 1.78 -20.12
N LEU A 596 21.44 1.27 -20.03
CA LEU A 596 21.04 0.37 -18.94
C LEU A 596 21.49 -1.05 -19.30
N PHE A 597 22.50 -1.56 -18.59
CA PHE A 597 23.13 -2.86 -18.87
C PHE A 597 22.37 -4.03 -18.25
N ASN A 598 22.31 -5.17 -18.95
CA ASN A 598 21.71 -6.38 -18.42
C ASN A 598 22.56 -6.95 -17.25
N PRO A 599 21.96 -7.14 -16.05
CA PRO A 599 22.70 -7.65 -14.89
C PRO A 599 23.13 -9.12 -15.05
N LEU A 600 22.50 -9.89 -15.94
CA LEU A 600 22.80 -11.32 -16.16
C LEU A 600 23.93 -11.59 -17.17
N ASP A 601 24.47 -10.54 -17.79
CA ASP A 601 25.50 -10.67 -18.82
C ASP A 601 26.89 -10.99 -18.22
N ASP A 602 27.45 -12.14 -18.60
CA ASP A 602 28.81 -12.55 -18.30
C ASP A 602 29.82 -12.07 -19.36
N PRO A 603 31.03 -11.61 -18.97
CA PRO A 603 32.05 -11.18 -19.91
C PRO A 603 32.41 -12.28 -20.94
N PRO A 604 32.56 -11.95 -22.25
CA PRO A 604 32.54 -10.62 -22.86
C PRO A 604 31.18 -10.23 -23.48
N GLY A 605 30.13 -11.02 -23.28
CA GLY A 605 28.82 -10.81 -23.91
C GLY A 605 28.04 -9.71 -23.20
N ILE A 606 28.21 -8.46 -23.63
CA ILE A 606 27.51 -7.31 -23.04
C ILE A 606 26.46 -6.79 -24.00
N THR A 607 25.27 -6.60 -23.47
CA THR A 607 24.10 -6.12 -24.18
C THR A 607 23.45 -4.97 -23.40
N VAL A 608 22.83 -4.06 -24.16
CA VAL A 608 21.91 -3.07 -23.58
C VAL A 608 20.60 -3.80 -23.31
N THR A 609 20.03 -3.58 -22.14
CA THR A 609 18.75 -4.17 -21.79
C THR A 609 17.67 -3.66 -22.74
N LYS A 610 16.86 -4.59 -23.27
CA LYS A 610 15.69 -4.26 -24.08
C LYS A 610 14.63 -3.60 -23.20
N PRO A 611 13.79 -2.71 -23.74
CA PRO A 611 12.73 -2.04 -22.98
C PRO A 611 11.96 -2.94 -22.01
N ASP A 612 11.42 -4.05 -22.49
CA ASP A 612 10.55 -4.94 -21.69
C ASP A 612 11.31 -5.87 -20.74
N ASP A 613 12.65 -5.85 -20.77
CA ASP A 613 13.50 -6.59 -19.84
C ASP A 613 14.10 -5.69 -18.75
N VAL A 614 13.81 -4.38 -18.77
CA VAL A 614 14.31 -3.44 -17.75
C VAL A 614 13.68 -3.75 -16.40
N THR A 615 14.51 -3.82 -15.37
CA THR A 615 14.13 -4.05 -13.97
C THR A 615 14.10 -2.77 -13.15
N TYR A 616 13.38 -2.78 -12.02
CA TYR A 616 13.40 -1.66 -11.07
C TYR A 616 14.80 -1.35 -10.55
N ARG A 617 15.67 -2.36 -10.35
CA ARG A 617 17.06 -2.14 -9.95
C ARG A 617 17.79 -1.23 -10.94
N GLN A 618 17.59 -1.42 -12.24
CA GLN A 618 18.24 -0.60 -13.26
C GLN A 618 17.72 0.84 -13.29
N ILE A 619 16.44 1.06 -13.00
CA ILE A 619 15.89 2.42 -12.84
C ILE A 619 16.44 3.09 -11.58
N MET A 620 16.51 2.37 -10.47
CA MET A 620 17.10 2.87 -9.23
C MET A 620 18.59 3.19 -9.37
N ASP A 621 19.32 2.41 -10.17
CA ASP A 621 20.71 2.69 -10.56
C ASP A 621 20.81 3.98 -11.39
N ALA A 622 19.93 4.15 -12.38
CA ALA A 622 19.87 5.38 -13.19
C ALA A 622 19.56 6.63 -12.33
N MET A 623 18.61 6.50 -11.39
CA MET A 623 18.32 7.54 -10.39
C MET A 623 19.54 7.84 -9.52
N SER A 624 20.27 6.80 -9.08
CA SER A 624 21.48 6.97 -8.28
C SER A 624 22.56 7.76 -9.01
N ILE A 625 22.76 7.48 -10.30
CA ILE A 625 23.72 8.22 -11.15
C ILE A 625 23.27 9.68 -11.29
N ALA A 626 22.00 9.93 -11.61
CA ALA A 626 21.46 11.29 -11.74
C ALA A 626 21.56 12.09 -10.44
N LEU A 627 21.29 11.47 -9.29
CA LEU A 627 21.38 12.10 -7.97
C LEU A 627 22.82 12.36 -7.51
N ASN A 628 23.81 11.75 -8.16
CA ASN A 628 25.24 11.97 -7.90
C ASN A 628 25.89 12.87 -8.96
N TYR A 629 25.08 13.62 -9.72
CA TYR A 629 25.52 14.28 -10.94
C TYR A 629 26.74 15.20 -10.76
N SER A 630 26.68 16.15 -9.81
CA SER A 630 27.74 17.14 -9.59
C SER A 630 29.01 16.61 -8.93
N ASN A 631 29.06 15.32 -8.56
CA ASN A 631 30.25 14.70 -7.97
C ASN A 631 31.11 13.94 -9.01
N GLN A 632 30.72 13.95 -10.29
CA GLN A 632 31.44 13.30 -11.38
C GLN A 632 32.01 14.33 -12.36
N ASP A 633 33.09 13.98 -13.04
CA ASP A 633 33.66 14.79 -14.11
C ASP A 633 33.13 14.39 -15.50
N ASP A 634 33.32 15.27 -16.48
CA ASP A 634 32.91 15.05 -17.88
C ASP A 634 33.53 13.76 -18.46
N ALA A 635 34.80 13.48 -18.14
CA ALA A 635 35.50 12.29 -18.60
C ALA A 635 34.84 10.99 -18.13
N SER A 636 34.36 10.95 -16.89
CA SER A 636 33.65 9.81 -16.33
C SER A 636 32.35 9.55 -17.09
N TYR A 637 31.55 10.58 -17.39
CA TYR A 637 30.33 10.41 -18.18
C TYR A 637 30.60 10.02 -19.64
N ARG A 638 31.62 10.61 -20.27
CA ARG A 638 32.01 10.23 -21.65
C ARG A 638 32.47 8.78 -21.74
N SER A 639 33.12 8.24 -20.70
CA SER A 639 33.59 6.86 -20.70
C SER A 639 32.47 5.81 -20.70
N VAL A 640 31.25 6.20 -20.30
CA VAL A 640 30.06 5.33 -20.28
C VAL A 640 29.23 5.45 -21.58
N GLN A 641 29.54 6.41 -22.44
CA GLN A 641 28.85 6.50 -23.74
C GLN A 641 29.20 5.30 -24.63
N PRO A 642 28.20 4.70 -25.31
CA PRO A 642 28.44 3.58 -26.20
C PRO A 642 29.27 4.04 -27.42
N PRO A 643 30.41 3.39 -27.73
CA PRO A 643 31.19 3.72 -28.92
C PRO A 643 30.46 3.35 -30.21
N ILE A 644 30.96 3.88 -31.34
CA ILE A 644 30.48 3.51 -32.67
C ILE A 644 30.71 2.00 -32.87
N GLY A 645 29.64 1.22 -32.91
CA GLY A 645 29.68 -0.24 -33.00
C GLY A 645 28.97 -0.99 -31.87
N GLY A 646 28.52 -0.30 -30.82
CA GLY A 646 27.76 -0.89 -29.71
C GLY A 646 28.52 -0.85 -28.38
N VAL A 647 27.98 -1.51 -27.36
CA VAL A 647 28.56 -1.53 -26.00
C VAL A 647 29.76 -2.49 -25.88
N VAL A 648 30.76 -2.11 -25.08
CA VAL A 648 31.96 -2.92 -24.80
C VAL A 648 32.21 -3.06 -23.28
N GLN A 649 33.14 -3.93 -22.88
CA GLN A 649 33.45 -4.21 -21.46
C GLN A 649 33.94 -2.98 -20.71
N GLU A 650 34.71 -2.12 -21.37
CA GLU A 650 35.18 -0.87 -20.83
C GLU A 650 34.01 0.05 -20.46
N THR A 651 32.96 0.09 -21.30
CA THR A 651 31.74 0.86 -21.04
C THR A 651 30.98 0.33 -19.82
N LYS A 652 30.82 -1.00 -19.70
CA LYS A 652 30.16 -1.63 -18.54
C LYS A 652 30.96 -1.39 -17.25
N ASN A 653 32.29 -1.46 -17.31
CA ASN A 653 33.16 -1.17 -16.17
C ASN A 653 33.04 0.29 -15.72
N ALA A 654 32.96 1.23 -16.66
CA ALA A 654 32.76 2.65 -16.37
C ALA A 654 31.39 2.91 -15.73
N TYR A 655 30.32 2.25 -16.21
CA TYR A 655 28.99 2.30 -15.58
C TYR A 655 29.02 1.82 -14.12
N LEU A 656 29.67 0.67 -13.87
CA LEU A 656 29.85 0.14 -12.52
C LEU A 656 30.69 1.08 -11.62
N ALA A 657 31.64 1.81 -12.20
CA ALA A 657 32.42 2.80 -11.47
C ALA A 657 31.56 4.00 -11.03
N LEU A 658 30.65 4.49 -11.89
CA LEU A 658 29.68 5.53 -11.53
C LEU A 658 28.81 5.08 -10.35
N LEU A 659 28.24 3.87 -10.42
CA LEU A 659 27.42 3.31 -9.34
C LEU A 659 28.21 3.10 -8.04
N LYS A 660 29.46 2.64 -8.14
CA LYS A 660 30.31 2.52 -6.95
C LYS A 660 30.55 3.88 -6.28
N GLY A 661 30.61 4.96 -7.06
CA GLY A 661 30.68 6.33 -6.57
C GLY A 661 29.48 6.77 -5.74
N THR A 662 28.30 6.15 -5.91
CA THR A 662 27.06 6.53 -5.19
C THR A 662 26.90 5.81 -3.85
N GLN A 663 27.41 4.57 -3.72
CA GLN A 663 27.13 3.66 -2.58
C GLN A 663 27.45 4.24 -1.19
N GLY A 664 28.45 5.12 -1.10
CA GLY A 664 28.83 5.79 0.15
C GLY A 664 28.03 7.05 0.47
N MET A 665 27.32 7.60 -0.51
CA MET A 665 26.66 8.91 -0.43
C MET A 665 25.14 8.79 -0.30
N LEU A 666 24.55 7.86 -1.04
CA LEU A 666 23.12 7.62 -1.04
C LEU A 666 22.80 6.13 -1.23
N ASP A 667 21.53 5.80 -1.13
CA ASP A 667 21.00 4.46 -1.44
C ASP A 667 19.62 4.61 -2.06
N VAL A 668 19.33 3.84 -3.11
CA VAL A 668 18.02 3.83 -3.75
C VAL A 668 17.53 2.39 -3.75
N ASN A 669 16.44 2.14 -3.01
CA ASN A 669 15.87 0.81 -2.84
C ASN A 669 14.34 0.86 -2.93
N MET A 670 13.74 -0.33 -2.97
CA MET A 670 12.29 -0.47 -2.80
C MET A 670 11.96 -0.84 -1.36
N SER A 671 10.91 -0.23 -0.83
CA SER A 671 10.29 -0.63 0.44
C SER A 671 9.54 -1.96 0.27
N ALA A 672 9.17 -2.57 1.40
CA ALA A 672 8.37 -3.81 1.40
C ALA A 672 6.97 -3.64 0.79
N ASP A 673 6.41 -2.42 0.80
CA ASP A 673 5.15 -2.05 0.14
C ASP A 673 5.34 -1.54 -1.30
N GLY A 674 6.49 -1.85 -1.92
CA GLY A 674 6.75 -1.62 -3.34
C GLY A 674 6.96 -0.16 -3.74
N LYS A 675 7.29 0.73 -2.81
CA LYS A 675 7.59 2.15 -3.08
C LYS A 675 9.09 2.35 -3.25
N ILE A 676 9.50 3.37 -3.99
CA ILE A 676 10.92 3.72 -4.09
C ILE A 676 11.29 4.61 -2.90
N GLU A 677 12.34 4.21 -2.18
CA GLU A 677 12.97 4.97 -1.10
C GLU A 677 14.40 5.35 -1.49
N ILE A 678 14.72 6.64 -1.33
CA ILE A 678 16.07 7.18 -1.51
C ILE A 678 16.57 7.68 -0.17
N GLN A 679 17.68 7.14 0.31
CA GLN A 679 18.31 7.52 1.57
C GLN A 679 19.55 8.38 1.31
N ASP A 680 19.56 9.62 1.81
CA ASP A 680 20.76 10.44 1.97
C ASP A 680 21.58 9.89 3.14
N LYS A 681 22.84 9.50 2.90
CA LYS A 681 23.75 9.00 3.95
C LYS A 681 24.65 10.09 4.54
N ILE A 682 24.65 11.29 3.95
CA ILE A 682 25.50 12.41 4.33
C ILE A 682 24.78 13.36 5.28
N ARG A 683 23.48 13.63 5.05
CA ARG A 683 22.73 14.66 5.78
C ARG A 683 21.50 14.11 6.49
N SER A 684 21.15 14.74 7.61
CA SER A 684 19.91 14.47 8.34
C SER A 684 18.67 15.04 7.66
N ILE A 685 18.84 16.08 6.83
CA ILE A 685 17.82 16.66 5.97
C ILE A 685 18.40 16.69 4.55
N SER A 686 17.79 15.93 3.66
CA SER A 686 18.21 15.79 2.28
C SER A 686 17.94 17.08 1.51
N ARG A 687 18.92 17.46 0.67
CA ARG A 687 18.75 18.52 -0.34
C ARG A 687 18.23 17.97 -1.67
N MET A 688 18.19 16.64 -1.78
CA MET A 688 17.74 15.98 -2.99
C MET A 688 16.25 16.22 -3.19
N LYS A 689 15.86 16.26 -4.45
CA LYS A 689 14.47 16.20 -4.90
C LYS A 689 14.46 15.30 -6.12
N ILE A 690 13.40 14.55 -6.32
CA ILE A 690 13.25 13.72 -7.51
C ILE A 690 11.80 13.77 -7.97
N MET A 691 11.63 13.89 -9.26
CA MET A 691 10.37 13.82 -9.96
C MET A 691 10.60 13.03 -11.24
N LEU A 692 9.74 12.05 -11.51
CA LEU A 692 9.82 11.18 -12.67
C LEU A 692 8.43 11.00 -13.26
N TYR A 693 8.21 11.49 -14.48
CA TYR A 693 6.91 11.50 -15.14
C TYR A 693 7.02 11.26 -16.64
N ASP A 694 5.92 10.83 -17.26
CA ASP A 694 5.82 10.65 -18.70
C ASP A 694 5.83 12.02 -19.40
N SER A 695 6.72 12.19 -20.38
CA SER A 695 6.84 13.44 -21.17
C SER A 695 5.53 13.92 -21.84
N THR A 696 4.55 13.04 -21.99
CA THR A 696 3.24 13.31 -22.62
C THR A 696 2.10 13.40 -21.61
N THR A 697 2.41 13.50 -20.32
CA THR A 697 1.42 13.43 -19.25
C THR A 697 0.31 14.48 -19.36
N THR A 698 0.61 15.71 -19.78
CA THR A 698 -0.37 16.80 -19.93
C THR A 698 -1.05 16.88 -21.29
N ASP A 699 -0.68 16.03 -22.25
CA ASP A 699 -1.23 16.05 -23.60
C ASP A 699 -2.48 15.13 -23.70
N PHE A 700 -3.64 15.76 -23.81
CA PHE A 700 -4.98 15.19 -24.02
C PHE A 700 -5.45 15.35 -25.46
N SER A 701 -4.55 15.56 -26.42
CA SER A 701 -4.90 15.49 -27.83
C SER A 701 -5.39 14.09 -28.20
N LYS A 702 -6.27 14.01 -29.20
CA LYS A 702 -6.91 12.75 -29.64
C LYS A 702 -5.89 11.63 -29.90
N ASN A 703 -4.71 11.96 -30.44
CA ASN A 703 -3.66 10.99 -30.74
C ASN A 703 -3.01 10.38 -29.49
N LYS A 704 -2.93 11.15 -28.39
CA LYS A 704 -2.34 10.69 -27.13
C LYS A 704 -3.35 10.01 -26.21
N ILE A 705 -4.64 10.30 -26.37
CA ILE A 705 -5.71 9.59 -25.65
C ILE A 705 -5.93 8.19 -26.23
N GLN A 706 -5.95 8.03 -27.57
CA GLN A 706 -6.29 6.73 -28.19
C GLN A 706 -5.22 5.65 -28.03
N ARG A 707 -3.99 6.05 -27.73
CA ARG A 707 -2.92 5.13 -27.38
C ARG A 707 -2.91 5.03 -25.86
N ASP A 708 -3.79 4.21 -25.28
CA ASP A 708 -3.72 3.79 -23.87
C ASP A 708 -2.38 3.07 -23.61
N THR A 709 -1.27 3.79 -23.75
CA THR A 709 0.08 3.31 -23.48
C THR A 709 0.19 3.27 -21.99
N ASN A 710 0.09 2.06 -21.43
CA ASN A 710 0.31 1.86 -20.01
C ASN A 710 1.66 2.49 -19.63
N SER A 711 1.61 3.50 -18.77
CA SER A 711 2.78 4.26 -18.34
C SER A 711 3.14 3.91 -16.90
N LEU A 712 4.43 3.94 -16.59
CA LEU A 712 4.94 3.84 -15.23
C LEU A 712 4.58 5.10 -14.45
N ARG A 713 4.21 4.92 -13.19
CA ARG A 713 3.91 6.03 -12.27
C ARG A 713 4.61 5.76 -10.96
N PHE A 714 5.47 6.68 -10.54
CA PHE A 714 6.22 6.56 -9.30
C PHE A 714 5.66 7.48 -8.21
N ASN A 715 5.20 8.66 -8.62
CA ASN A 715 4.53 9.61 -7.74
C ASN A 715 3.29 10.18 -8.45
N ALA A 716 2.17 10.29 -7.76
CA ALA A 716 0.92 10.76 -8.33
C ALA A 716 0.03 11.46 -7.29
N ASN A 717 -0.56 12.58 -7.66
CA ASN A 717 -1.67 13.21 -6.97
C ASN A 717 -2.97 12.46 -7.34
N ASP A 718 -3.13 11.28 -6.78
CA ASP A 718 -4.30 10.42 -6.95
C ASP A 718 -5.29 10.53 -5.79
N ALA A 719 -6.47 9.95 -5.99
CA ALA A 719 -7.47 9.69 -4.95
C ALA A 719 -6.86 8.91 -3.78
N LEU A 720 -7.33 9.20 -2.57
CA LEU A 720 -6.86 8.54 -1.36
C LEU A 720 -7.39 7.11 -1.30
N THR A 721 -6.51 6.17 -0.99
CA THR A 721 -6.93 4.79 -0.68
C THR A 721 -7.64 4.74 0.66
N ILE A 722 -8.89 4.27 0.64
CA ILE A 722 -9.67 3.96 1.84
C ILE A 722 -9.31 2.56 2.33
N ASP A 723 -9.35 1.58 1.43
CA ASP A 723 -9.12 0.17 1.75
C ASP A 723 -8.41 -0.53 0.58
N THR A 724 -7.65 -1.59 0.87
CA THR A 724 -6.89 -2.39 -0.11
C THR A 724 -6.75 -3.83 0.39
N PRO A 725 -6.61 -4.85 -0.49
CA PRO A 725 -6.43 -6.25 -0.07
C PRO A 725 -5.20 -6.52 0.81
N GLU A 726 -4.15 -5.72 0.69
CA GLU A 726 -2.93 -5.85 1.49
C GLU A 726 -3.12 -5.29 2.90
N ILE A 727 -2.68 -6.05 3.90
CA ILE A 727 -2.71 -5.62 5.28
C ILE A 727 -1.45 -4.82 5.61
N SER A 728 -1.61 -3.69 6.28
CA SER A 728 -0.52 -2.91 6.88
C SER A 728 -0.97 -2.40 8.24
N PHE A 729 -1.21 -3.35 9.16
CA PHE A 729 -1.98 -3.12 10.38
C PHE A 729 -1.52 -1.91 11.20
N PHE A 730 -0.23 -1.84 11.55
CA PHE A 730 0.27 -0.77 12.42
C PHE A 730 0.30 0.59 11.73
N LYS A 731 0.58 0.62 10.42
CA LYS A 731 0.53 1.85 9.61
C LYS A 731 -0.89 2.41 9.55
N GLU A 732 -1.87 1.55 9.30
CA GLU A 732 -3.29 1.90 9.30
C GLU A 732 -3.75 2.43 10.67
N VAL A 733 -3.40 1.74 11.76
CA VAL A 733 -3.68 2.19 13.13
C VAL A 733 -3.05 3.54 13.43
N ASP A 734 -1.81 3.78 13.00
CA ASP A 734 -1.12 5.07 13.19
C ASP A 734 -1.79 6.21 12.41
N GLU A 735 -2.17 5.98 11.15
CA GLU A 735 -2.90 6.96 10.34
C GLU A 735 -4.26 7.33 10.96
N ILE A 736 -4.94 6.36 11.57
CA ILE A 736 -6.19 6.57 12.30
C ILE A 736 -5.96 7.42 13.56
N ILE A 737 -4.98 7.06 14.39
CA ILE A 737 -4.65 7.81 15.62
C ILE A 737 -4.28 9.27 15.28
N ASP A 738 -3.45 9.46 14.25
CA ASP A 738 -3.06 10.79 13.79
C ASP A 738 -4.27 11.60 13.28
N SER A 739 -5.19 10.97 12.56
CA SER A 739 -6.44 11.61 12.12
C SER A 739 -7.32 12.05 13.30
N VAL A 740 -7.44 11.23 14.35
CA VAL A 740 -8.15 11.59 15.59
C VAL A 740 -7.48 12.77 16.28
N ARG A 741 -6.14 12.70 16.47
CA ARG A 741 -5.35 13.76 17.11
C ARG A 741 -5.52 15.10 16.39
N ARG A 742 -5.43 15.09 15.06
CA ARG A 742 -5.54 16.28 14.20
C ARG A 742 -6.97 16.78 13.99
N GLY A 743 -7.98 16.00 14.40
CA GLY A 743 -9.40 16.30 14.22
C GLY A 743 -9.86 16.23 12.76
N ILE A 744 -9.28 15.33 11.97
CA ILE A 744 -9.62 15.14 10.56
C ILE A 744 -10.70 14.07 10.47
N TYR A 745 -11.96 14.50 10.42
CA TYR A 745 -13.10 13.59 10.40
C TYR A 745 -13.22 12.79 9.09
N ARG A 746 -12.99 13.48 7.97
CA ARG A 746 -12.95 12.95 6.60
C ARG A 746 -11.82 13.61 5.83
N ALA A 747 -11.42 13.02 4.72
CA ALA A 747 -10.48 13.62 3.78
C ALA A 747 -10.96 15.01 3.34
N GLY A 748 -10.05 15.98 3.21
CA GLY A 748 -10.40 17.35 2.82
C GLY A 748 -11.05 18.20 3.90
N ALA A 749 -11.04 17.77 5.17
CA ALA A 749 -11.65 18.55 6.27
C ALA A 749 -10.97 19.90 6.54
N LYS A 750 -9.72 20.07 6.10
CA LYS A 750 -8.95 21.30 6.27
C LYS A 750 -8.49 21.81 4.91
N ASP A 751 -8.81 23.07 4.64
CA ASP A 751 -8.36 23.80 3.44
C ASP A 751 -6.98 24.44 3.65
N THR A 752 -6.04 23.72 4.26
CA THR A 752 -4.67 24.17 4.50
C THR A 752 -3.69 23.23 3.81
N TYR A 753 -2.82 23.78 2.97
CA TYR A 753 -1.76 23.01 2.34
C TYR A 753 -0.85 22.35 3.39
N GLY A 754 -0.60 21.06 3.23
CA GLY A 754 0.25 20.27 4.12
C GLY A 754 -0.17 18.81 4.18
N GLU A 755 0.49 18.03 5.02
CA GLU A 755 0.29 16.58 5.17
C GLU A 755 -1.18 16.18 5.39
N ASP A 756 -1.98 17.07 5.99
CA ASP A 756 -3.40 16.87 6.27
C ASP A 756 -4.23 16.60 4.99
N LEU A 757 -3.79 17.09 3.82
CA LEU A 757 -4.50 16.91 2.55
C LEU A 757 -4.66 15.42 2.16
N ARG A 758 -3.66 14.57 2.46
CA ARG A 758 -3.70 13.13 2.13
C ARG A 758 -4.16 12.24 3.28
N LYS A 759 -4.65 12.81 4.38
CA LYS A 759 -5.21 12.01 5.48
C LYS A 759 -6.61 11.56 5.11
N LYS A 760 -6.85 10.24 5.10
CA LYS A 760 -8.17 9.66 4.80
C LYS A 760 -9.25 10.03 5.81
N GLY A 761 -8.86 10.39 7.04
CA GLY A 761 -9.76 10.80 8.12
C GLY A 761 -10.40 9.65 8.88
N ILE A 762 -11.04 9.97 10.01
CA ILE A 762 -11.62 9.01 10.97
C ILE A 762 -12.65 8.08 10.28
N GLN A 763 -13.54 8.62 9.45
CA GLN A 763 -14.62 7.83 8.83
C GLN A 763 -14.08 6.73 7.90
N ASN A 764 -13.14 7.09 7.02
CA ASN A 764 -12.49 6.13 6.14
C ASN A 764 -11.57 5.19 6.93
N GLY A 765 -10.98 5.67 8.02
CA GLY A 765 -10.24 4.86 8.98
C GLY A 765 -11.07 3.76 9.65
N ILE A 766 -12.36 3.99 9.94
CA ILE A 766 -13.25 2.95 10.46
C ILE A 766 -13.43 1.83 9.44
N VAL A 767 -13.59 2.16 8.15
CA VAL A 767 -13.72 1.17 7.07
C VAL A 767 -12.46 0.30 6.96
N ALA A 768 -11.27 0.94 6.95
CA ALA A 768 -10.00 0.22 6.95
C ALA A 768 -9.82 -0.65 8.20
N PHE A 769 -10.16 -0.14 9.38
CA PHE A 769 -10.04 -0.88 10.64
C PHE A 769 -11.00 -2.08 10.72
N ASP A 770 -12.18 -1.98 10.11
CA ASP A 770 -13.13 -3.09 9.99
C ASP A 770 -12.55 -4.21 9.14
N HIS A 771 -11.86 -3.87 8.05
CA HIS A 771 -11.11 -4.85 7.28
C HIS A 771 -10.00 -5.51 8.11
N LEU A 772 -9.19 -4.73 8.86
CA LEU A 772 -8.20 -5.31 9.78
C LEU A 772 -8.83 -6.27 10.79
N SER A 773 -10.00 -5.94 11.34
CA SER A 773 -10.72 -6.78 12.31
C SER A 773 -11.17 -8.10 11.66
N ASP A 774 -11.76 -8.02 10.47
CA ASP A 774 -12.18 -9.18 9.69
C ASP A 774 -10.98 -10.10 9.34
N HIS A 775 -9.80 -9.53 9.08
CA HIS A 775 -8.57 -10.29 8.88
C HIS A 775 -8.19 -11.12 10.10
N ILE A 776 -8.15 -10.48 11.28
CA ILE A 776 -7.82 -11.17 12.52
C ILE A 776 -8.83 -12.29 12.82
N GLU A 777 -10.12 -12.05 12.62
CA GLU A 777 -11.16 -13.08 12.81
C GLU A 777 -10.96 -14.28 11.87
N ARG A 778 -10.53 -14.05 10.62
CA ARG A 778 -10.17 -15.15 9.70
C ARG A 778 -8.93 -15.90 10.17
N ILE A 779 -7.93 -15.22 10.70
CA ILE A 779 -6.73 -15.87 11.25
C ILE A 779 -7.07 -16.69 12.51
N ILE A 780 -7.98 -16.21 13.37
CA ILE A 780 -8.53 -16.97 14.50
C ILE A 780 -9.20 -18.25 13.98
N ALA A 781 -10.07 -18.14 12.98
CA ALA A 781 -10.73 -19.30 12.39
C ALA A 781 -9.74 -20.31 11.77
N LEU A 782 -8.70 -19.82 11.10
CA LEU A 782 -7.63 -20.64 10.52
C LEU A 782 -6.86 -21.42 11.60
N ASN A 783 -6.40 -20.72 12.64
CA ASN A 783 -5.68 -21.32 13.75
C ASN A 783 -6.56 -22.32 14.53
N GLY A 784 -7.85 -22.01 14.71
CA GLY A 784 -8.84 -22.92 15.30
C GLY A 784 -9.02 -24.20 14.47
N SER A 785 -8.99 -24.10 13.13
CA SER A 785 -9.02 -25.26 12.23
C SER A 785 -7.79 -26.16 12.39
N HIS A 786 -6.60 -25.57 12.49
CA HIS A 786 -5.35 -26.29 12.77
C HIS A 786 -5.44 -27.01 14.12
N GLY A 787 -5.88 -26.31 15.17
CA GLY A 787 -6.12 -26.90 16.50
C GLY A 787 -7.06 -28.11 16.46
N LYS A 788 -8.17 -28.02 15.71
CA LYS A 788 -9.11 -29.14 15.55
C LYS A 788 -8.51 -30.31 14.80
N THR A 789 -7.65 -30.05 13.82
CA THR A 789 -6.95 -31.10 13.08
C THR A 789 -5.98 -31.85 13.99
N PHE A 790 -5.24 -31.15 14.86
CA PHE A 790 -4.41 -31.80 15.87
C PHE A 790 -5.24 -32.63 16.85
N GLU A 791 -6.35 -32.09 17.38
CA GLU A 791 -7.24 -32.82 18.30
C GLU A 791 -7.75 -34.13 17.68
N ASN A 792 -8.25 -34.06 16.44
CA ASN A 792 -8.74 -35.23 15.72
C ASN A 792 -7.64 -36.25 15.44
N SER A 793 -6.43 -35.78 15.09
CA SER A 793 -5.28 -36.65 14.83
C SER A 793 -4.78 -37.33 16.10
N ILE A 794 -4.71 -36.60 17.22
CA ILE A 794 -4.38 -37.15 18.54
C ILE A 794 -5.37 -38.26 18.89
N HIS A 795 -6.67 -37.98 18.81
CA HIS A 795 -7.71 -38.95 19.13
C HIS A 795 -7.63 -40.21 18.26
N LYS A 796 -7.46 -40.05 16.94
CA LYS A 796 -7.30 -41.18 16.01
C LYS A 796 -6.05 -42.01 16.33
N THR A 797 -4.94 -41.35 16.64
CA THR A 797 -3.67 -42.02 16.94
C THR A 797 -3.73 -42.74 18.28
N GLU A 798 -4.43 -42.19 19.28
CA GLU A 798 -4.70 -42.84 20.56
C GLU A 798 -5.55 -44.11 20.36
N ILE A 799 -6.58 -44.07 19.50
CA ILE A 799 -7.38 -45.25 19.15
C ILE A 799 -6.50 -46.31 18.44
N LEU A 800 -5.69 -45.92 17.46
CA LEU A 800 -4.79 -46.87 16.78
C LEU A 800 -3.79 -47.49 17.76
N LYS A 801 -3.20 -46.69 18.65
CA LYS A 801 -2.27 -47.16 19.68
C LYS A 801 -2.94 -48.23 20.56
N THR A 802 -4.14 -47.95 21.07
CA THR A 802 -4.90 -48.91 21.90
C THR A 802 -5.29 -50.19 21.13
N GLN A 803 -5.60 -50.10 19.84
CA GLN A 803 -5.83 -51.27 18.99
C GLN A 803 -4.56 -52.12 18.82
N ILE A 804 -3.41 -51.50 18.56
CA ILE A 804 -2.13 -52.23 18.47
C ILE A 804 -1.73 -52.82 19.83
N GLU A 805 -1.97 -52.12 20.94
CA GLU A 805 -1.78 -52.65 22.30
C GLU A 805 -2.67 -53.88 22.55
N SER A 806 -3.92 -53.85 22.06
CA SER A 806 -4.82 -55.02 22.12
C SER A 806 -4.29 -56.19 21.28
N LEU A 807 -3.88 -55.95 20.03
CA LEU A 807 -3.30 -56.99 19.16
C LEU A 807 -1.98 -57.55 19.72
N LYS A 808 -1.17 -56.70 20.36
CA LYS A 808 0.01 -57.12 21.12
C LYS A 808 -0.39 -58.06 22.26
N GLY A 809 -1.43 -57.69 23.02
CA GLY A 809 -2.02 -58.52 24.07
C GLY A 809 -2.51 -59.87 23.55
N GLU A 810 -3.13 -59.93 22.37
CA GLU A 810 -3.56 -61.19 21.75
C GLU A 810 -2.37 -62.06 21.28
N ASN A 811 -1.36 -61.43 20.68
CA ASN A 811 -0.17 -62.09 20.13
C ASN A 811 0.70 -62.73 21.22
N ILE A 812 1.04 -61.98 22.28
CA ILE A 812 1.95 -62.46 23.34
C ILE A 812 1.29 -62.70 24.70
N GLY A 813 0.07 -62.24 24.96
CA GLY A 813 -0.62 -62.45 26.24
C GLY A 813 -1.13 -63.87 26.39
N THR A 814 -0.99 -64.44 27.59
CA THR A 814 -1.45 -65.80 27.90
C THR A 814 -2.86 -65.79 28.49
N ASP A 815 -3.68 -66.78 28.12
CA ASP A 815 -4.95 -67.03 28.84
C ASP A 815 -4.60 -67.66 30.20
N ILE A 816 -4.69 -66.86 31.25
CA ILE A 816 -4.30 -67.28 32.61
C ILE A 816 -5.17 -68.45 33.07
N ALA A 817 -6.46 -68.50 32.71
CA ALA A 817 -7.36 -69.57 33.15
C ALA A 817 -7.00 -70.91 32.49
N ASP A 818 -6.80 -70.92 31.17
CA ASP A 818 -6.37 -72.13 30.46
C ASP A 818 -4.94 -72.55 30.86
N THR A 819 -4.03 -71.58 31.03
CA THR A 819 -2.65 -71.86 31.47
C THR A 819 -2.62 -72.43 32.88
N TYR A 820 -3.46 -71.92 33.79
CA TYR A 820 -3.60 -72.43 35.15
C TYR A 820 -4.19 -73.85 35.17
N ASN A 821 -5.21 -74.12 34.33
CA ASN A 821 -5.75 -75.47 34.17
C ASN A 821 -4.67 -76.46 33.68
N LYS A 822 -3.87 -76.06 32.69
CA LYS A 822 -2.70 -76.84 32.21
C LYS A 822 -1.66 -77.04 33.30
N PHE A 823 -1.34 -76.01 34.07
CA PHE A 823 -0.41 -76.08 35.20
C PHE A 823 -0.89 -77.06 36.29
N SER A 824 -2.18 -77.01 36.64
CA SER A 824 -2.81 -77.93 37.60
C SER A 824 -2.76 -79.38 37.12
N ASN A 825 -3.07 -79.61 35.83
CA ASN A 825 -2.96 -80.93 35.20
C ASN A 825 -1.51 -81.45 35.18
N LEU A 826 -0.53 -80.60 34.84
CA LEU A 826 0.89 -80.95 34.86
C LEU A 826 1.38 -81.28 36.28
N THR A 827 0.93 -80.52 37.29
CA THR A 827 1.24 -80.75 38.71
C THR A 827 0.68 -82.09 39.18
N THR A 828 -0.56 -82.41 38.79
CA THR A 828 -1.20 -83.70 39.08
C THR A 828 -0.46 -84.86 38.42
N ASN A 829 -0.08 -84.71 37.14
CA ASN A 829 0.68 -85.73 36.39
C ASN A 829 2.08 -85.95 36.97
N LEU A 830 2.80 -84.87 37.33
CA LEU A 830 4.10 -84.97 37.97
C LEU A 830 4.00 -85.71 39.32
N SER A 831 2.97 -85.39 40.11
CA SER A 831 2.70 -86.07 41.38
C SER A 831 2.39 -87.55 41.19
N ALA A 832 1.63 -87.92 40.15
CA ALA A 832 1.36 -89.30 39.78
C ALA A 832 2.64 -90.05 39.36
N VAL A 833 3.47 -89.45 38.51
CA VAL A 833 4.76 -90.03 38.09
C VAL A 833 5.73 -90.18 39.27
N MET A 834 5.81 -89.20 40.18
CA MET A 834 6.62 -89.29 41.40
C MET A 834 6.13 -90.42 42.32
N ASN A 835 4.81 -90.56 42.50
CA ASN A 835 4.22 -91.65 43.27
C ASN A 835 4.48 -93.03 42.64
N SER A 836 4.35 -93.15 41.32
CA SER A 836 4.69 -94.37 40.59
C SER A 836 6.18 -94.70 40.66
N THR A 837 7.06 -93.69 40.55
CA THR A 837 8.52 -93.86 40.67
C THR A 837 8.90 -94.30 42.08
N SER A 838 8.29 -93.71 43.11
CA SER A 838 8.46 -94.10 44.51
C SER A 838 8.03 -95.55 44.76
N ARG A 839 6.87 -95.97 44.24
CA ARG A 839 6.40 -97.36 44.33
C ARG A 839 7.29 -98.35 43.57
N ILE A 840 7.77 -98.00 42.37
CA ILE A 840 8.70 -98.84 41.59
C ILE A 840 10.06 -98.95 42.29
N ASN A 841 10.57 -97.88 42.89
CA ASN A 841 11.79 -97.91 43.70
C ASN A 841 11.59 -98.79 44.96
N GLN A 842 10.45 -98.70 45.63
CA GLN A 842 10.12 -99.59 46.76
C GLN A 842 10.02 -101.07 46.33
N MET A 843 9.40 -101.38 45.19
CA MET A 843 9.35 -102.74 44.64
C MET A 843 10.73 -103.23 44.14
N SER A 844 11.58 -102.34 43.64
CA SER A 844 12.97 -102.65 43.26
C SER A 844 13.83 -102.95 44.49
N LEU A 845 13.64 -102.22 45.59
CA LEU A 845 14.34 -102.46 46.85
C LEU A 845 13.92 -103.80 47.47
N VAL A 846 12.64 -104.14 47.37
CA VAL A 846 12.06 -105.42 47.81
C VAL A 846 12.49 -106.61 46.94
N ASN A 847 12.94 -106.38 45.70
CA ASN A 847 13.54 -107.42 44.84
C ASN A 847 15.08 -107.43 44.86
N TYR A 848 15.72 -106.47 45.54
CA TYR A 848 17.19 -106.36 45.69
C TYR A 848 17.66 -106.80 47.09
N LEU A 849 16.79 -106.70 48.10
CA LEU A 849 16.84 -107.51 49.32
C LEU A 849 16.33 -108.92 49.02
#